data_AF-A0A3M0I2D2-F1
#
_entry.id   AF-A0A3M0I2D2-F1
#
_cell.length_a   1.000
_cell.length_b   1.000
_cell.length_c   1.000
_cell.angle_alpha   90.00
_cell.angle_beta   90.00
_cell.angle_gamma   90.00
#
_symmetry.space_group_name_H-M   'P 1'
#
loop_
_entity.id
_entity.type
_entity.pdbx_description
1 polymer ?
#
loop_
_entity_poly.entity_id
_entity_poly.type
_entity_poly.pdbx_seq_one_letter_code
_entity_poly.pdbx_strand_id
1 'polypeptide(L)'
;MAAVALALTAGVGGPAAGAAAAAGPWTAPGKLTVYVSATDGDDANSGGRKDPLRTITAARDALAGHTSAKARGTVLIRGGTYVLDDTVELKGAANSWVTYAAYRNEKVTITGSHELPAEGWKKLTDLSEETLDQPQYSSHTRLNTPALREGVWVYDLGAQGIDPGTLYKNGFNWVQDPFAPELVVGGDTQVLAQYPNGNSCATTETDCHLWGTGDKWHAEGPRDLMNVDLDARFGLQDDWNSSGTTPRAQFEDKKQQLKDPEQRDTWSPEEMRRMTPQIFTVGGRALADDRYKSWAPEAVPTVDDLGTRGFGEYTDVPVQLDPRWIEHIDNTKAETEGWLSGYFGNNYANDMVRILSWSDDRIYTKYPSMYIPQDAWTKVKVLNVLSEMDTAGEYYIDRYDDNDVLYYRPEGGTIEGKDTTLQTFDKNFFLLDGTRGVTLRGLAMTGSLVSGVQLLDAVGTLIDAVDISNVSMDAIRIGRTTDTITSMPDYETLRGGHDNVVQNSYLHDLGGGGVLLGGGDRATLERGNNVARHNEIARFSKLATYTPAGYLYGVGNSFEYNYVHDAPHMAVQIMGNDMRVNHNHFYDVVKNAGDMGAVYAGRDFTYLGNEIAYNHFEKIGGSNDALYMDDGASGVRFHHNVVNGSNSGVNLNSGHSNTANDNVFIGVKHVGHGGIYHKKGETRLPLDNSWVLQSRFNASSTSVRARSTALRPRPWRPGTSTTRAGRRCIPTGGRSRTRRSSGGTCRG
;
A
#
# COMPACT_ATOMS: atom_id res chain seq x y z
N MET A 1 -61.01 1.98 -11.84
CA MET A 1 -61.87 1.21 -12.75
C MET A 1 -61.71 1.75 -14.16
N ALA A 2 -61.86 0.87 -15.14
CA ALA A 2 -61.86 1.08 -16.59
C ALA A 2 -60.51 1.14 -17.30
N ALA A 3 -60.47 0.33 -18.35
CA ALA A 3 -59.34 -0.18 -19.10
C ALA A 3 -59.35 0.38 -20.52
N VAL A 4 -58.15 0.40 -21.13
CA VAL A 4 -57.81 0.08 -22.54
C VAL A 4 -58.63 0.72 -23.67
N ALA A 5 -57.93 1.47 -24.53
CA ALA A 5 -58.08 1.32 -25.99
C ALA A 5 -56.80 1.75 -26.72
N LEU A 6 -56.38 0.88 -27.63
CA LEU A 6 -55.23 0.93 -28.53
C LEU A 6 -55.63 1.69 -29.82
N ALA A 7 -54.72 2.47 -30.41
CA ALA A 7 -54.77 2.78 -31.84
C ALA A 7 -53.36 3.10 -32.38
N LEU A 8 -52.85 2.18 -33.20
CA LEU A 8 -51.72 2.42 -34.10
C LEU A 8 -52.19 3.25 -35.30
N THR A 9 -51.38 4.23 -35.72
CA THR A 9 -51.38 4.74 -37.09
C THR A 9 -49.95 4.78 -37.62
N ALA A 10 -49.75 4.09 -38.74
CA ALA A 10 -48.53 4.07 -39.52
C ALA A 10 -48.47 5.34 -40.40
N GLY A 11 -47.35 6.04 -40.36
CA GLY A 11 -47.03 7.15 -41.27
C GLY A 11 -45.75 6.84 -42.04
N VAL A 12 -45.90 6.59 -43.33
CA VAL A 12 -44.81 6.44 -44.30
C VAL A 12 -44.38 7.83 -44.76
N GLY A 13 -43.11 8.19 -44.57
CA GLY A 13 -42.50 9.41 -45.10
C GLY A 13 -41.10 9.09 -45.63
N GLY A 14 -40.92 9.21 -46.94
CA GLY A 14 -39.68 8.91 -47.65
C GLY A 14 -38.53 9.90 -47.36
N PRO A 15 -37.32 9.60 -47.87
CA PRO A 15 -36.10 10.29 -47.50
C PRO A 15 -35.97 11.63 -48.23
N ALA A 16 -35.72 12.71 -47.49
CA ALA A 16 -35.24 13.95 -48.07
C ALA A 16 -33.73 13.84 -48.30
N ALA A 17 -33.34 13.86 -49.57
CA ALA A 17 -31.95 14.02 -49.99
C ALA A 17 -31.43 15.38 -49.53
N GLY A 18 -30.51 15.36 -48.56
CA GLY A 18 -29.71 16.50 -48.14
C GLY A 18 -28.27 16.34 -48.64
N ALA A 19 -27.84 17.30 -49.45
CA ALA A 19 -26.58 17.43 -50.16
C ALA A 19 -25.34 16.77 -49.49
N ALA A 20 -24.69 15.89 -50.24
CA ALA A 20 -23.31 15.49 -50.00
C ALA A 20 -22.41 16.71 -50.23
N ALA A 21 -21.94 17.32 -49.15
CA ALA A 21 -20.81 18.23 -49.20
C ALA A 21 -19.56 17.41 -49.49
N ALA A 22 -18.84 17.82 -50.55
CA ALA A 22 -17.64 17.17 -51.05
C ALA A 22 -16.62 16.95 -49.94
N ALA A 23 -16.20 15.70 -49.78
CA ALA A 23 -15.01 15.35 -49.02
C ALA A 23 -13.81 16.06 -49.66
N GLY A 24 -13.26 17.04 -48.94
CA GLY A 24 -11.97 17.63 -49.28
C GLY A 24 -10.89 16.54 -49.33
N PRO A 25 -9.79 16.78 -50.07
CA PRO A 25 -8.74 15.79 -50.24
C PRO A 25 -8.23 15.34 -48.86
N TRP A 26 -8.17 14.02 -48.68
CA TRP A 26 -7.58 13.34 -47.54
C TRP A 26 -6.14 13.84 -47.37
N THR A 27 -5.94 14.80 -46.48
CA THR A 27 -4.63 15.08 -45.92
C THR A 27 -4.27 13.87 -45.07
N ALA A 28 -3.10 13.28 -45.32
CA ALA A 28 -2.54 12.29 -44.40
C ALA A 28 -2.57 12.91 -42.99
N PRO A 29 -3.08 12.22 -41.94
CA PRO A 29 -3.15 12.82 -40.62
C PRO A 29 -1.73 13.13 -40.16
N GLY A 30 -1.37 14.41 -40.23
CA GLY A 30 -0.14 14.92 -39.65
C GLY A 30 -0.13 14.61 -38.15
N LYS A 31 1.05 14.41 -37.57
CA LYS A 31 1.20 14.20 -36.12
C LYS A 31 0.48 15.32 -35.35
N LEU A 32 -0.54 14.96 -34.58
CA LEU A 32 -1.24 15.88 -33.68
C LEU A 32 -0.29 16.21 -32.53
N THR A 33 0.40 17.35 -32.64
CA THR A 33 1.44 17.75 -31.67
C THR A 33 1.00 19.01 -30.94
N VAL A 34 0.96 18.94 -29.61
CA VAL A 34 0.65 20.04 -28.71
C VAL A 34 1.89 20.35 -27.87
N TYR A 35 2.16 21.63 -27.63
CA TYR A 35 3.27 22.11 -26.81
C TYR A 35 2.74 22.70 -25.51
N VAL A 36 3.41 22.39 -24.41
CA VAL A 36 3.08 22.89 -23.06
C VAL A 36 4.28 23.61 -22.48
N SER A 37 4.09 24.78 -21.88
CA SER A 37 5.17 25.55 -21.24
C SER A 37 4.70 26.23 -19.96
N ALA A 38 5.41 26.00 -18.85
CA ALA A 38 5.05 26.56 -17.56
C ALA A 38 5.24 28.09 -17.49
N THR A 39 6.18 28.64 -18.27
CA THR A 39 6.61 30.05 -18.14
C THR A 39 5.99 31.00 -19.16
N ASP A 40 5.74 30.53 -20.39
CA ASP A 40 5.25 31.35 -21.51
C ASP A 40 4.01 30.76 -22.20
N GLY A 41 3.38 29.75 -21.57
CA GLY A 41 2.12 29.18 -22.04
C GLY A 41 0.88 29.86 -21.44
N ASP A 42 -0.22 29.77 -22.17
CA ASP A 42 -1.56 30.18 -21.76
C ASP A 42 -2.55 29.10 -22.19
N ASP A 43 -3.49 28.69 -21.33
CA ASP A 43 -4.46 27.63 -21.66
C ASP A 43 -5.49 28.08 -22.71
N ALA A 44 -5.57 29.39 -23.01
CA ALA A 44 -6.33 29.92 -24.14
C ALA A 44 -5.62 29.77 -25.50
N ASN A 45 -4.33 29.40 -25.49
CA ASN A 45 -3.55 29.27 -26.71
C ASN A 45 -3.95 28.04 -27.55
N SER A 46 -3.48 28.02 -28.79
CA SER A 46 -3.72 26.93 -29.73
C SER A 46 -2.95 25.63 -29.41
N GLY A 47 -1.96 25.68 -28.51
CA GLY A 47 -1.03 24.57 -28.25
C GLY A 47 0.04 24.39 -29.32
N GLY A 48 0.23 25.39 -30.19
CA GLY A 48 1.30 25.42 -31.18
C GLY A 48 2.67 25.71 -30.56
N ARG A 49 3.75 25.44 -31.30
CA ARG A 49 5.12 25.66 -30.79
C ARG A 49 5.43 27.11 -30.40
N LYS A 50 4.82 28.09 -31.08
CA LYS A 50 4.99 29.52 -30.80
C LYS A 50 3.93 30.08 -29.84
N ASP A 51 2.97 29.23 -29.48
CA ASP A 51 1.75 29.59 -28.78
C ASP A 51 1.33 28.38 -27.91
N PRO A 52 2.18 27.98 -26.93
CA PRO A 52 2.00 26.74 -26.19
C PRO A 52 0.88 26.88 -25.15
N LEU A 53 0.27 25.77 -24.78
CA LEU A 53 -0.63 25.73 -23.62
C LEU A 53 0.17 25.87 -22.33
N ARG A 54 -0.47 26.30 -21.25
CA ARG A 54 0.18 26.44 -19.95
C ARG A 54 0.23 25.11 -19.19
N THR A 55 -0.86 24.36 -19.22
CA THR A 55 -1.05 23.16 -18.40
C THR A 55 -1.03 21.86 -19.21
N ILE A 56 -0.60 20.78 -18.57
CA ILE A 56 -0.66 19.42 -19.13
C ILE A 56 -2.12 18.99 -19.32
N THR A 57 -3.00 19.39 -18.40
CA THR A 57 -4.45 19.17 -18.45
C THR A 57 -5.09 19.79 -19.70
N ALA A 58 -4.77 21.04 -20.03
CA ALA A 58 -5.26 21.66 -21.26
C ALA A 58 -4.75 20.92 -22.51
N ALA A 59 -3.50 20.43 -22.50
CA ALA A 59 -2.96 19.66 -23.62
C ALA A 59 -3.60 18.28 -23.79
N ARG A 60 -3.96 17.62 -22.69
CA ARG A 60 -4.83 16.43 -22.74
C ARG A 60 -6.15 16.79 -23.44
N ASP A 61 -6.82 17.83 -22.97
CA ASP A 61 -8.15 18.21 -23.46
C ASP A 61 -8.13 18.58 -24.94
N ALA A 62 -7.07 19.25 -25.40
CA ALA A 62 -6.86 19.58 -26.81
C ALA A 62 -6.70 18.35 -27.73
N LEU A 63 -6.24 17.21 -27.20
CA LEU A 63 -6.07 15.96 -27.96
C LEU A 63 -7.21 14.96 -27.74
N ALA A 64 -8.05 15.17 -26.74
CA ALA A 64 -9.11 14.24 -26.36
C ALA A 64 -10.08 13.99 -27.53
N GLY A 65 -10.25 12.72 -27.91
CA GLY A 65 -11.13 12.31 -29.01
C GLY A 65 -10.56 12.51 -30.42
N HIS A 66 -9.35 13.06 -30.53
CA HIS A 66 -8.70 13.33 -31.83
C HIS A 66 -7.63 12.29 -32.22
N THR A 67 -7.27 11.39 -31.31
CA THR A 67 -6.16 10.43 -31.49
C THR A 67 -6.64 9.01 -31.73
N SER A 68 -5.80 8.22 -32.41
CA SER A 68 -6.06 6.80 -32.69
C SER A 68 -4.76 6.03 -32.88
N ALA A 69 -4.84 4.70 -32.96
CA ALA A 69 -3.69 3.85 -33.27
C ALA A 69 -2.98 4.25 -34.59
N LYS A 70 -3.71 4.82 -35.55
CA LYS A 70 -3.16 5.29 -36.85
C LYS A 70 -2.72 6.75 -36.85
N ALA A 71 -3.27 7.56 -35.95
CA ALA A 71 -3.00 8.99 -35.82
C ALA A 71 -2.73 9.31 -34.35
N ARG A 72 -1.50 9.03 -33.90
CA ARG A 72 -1.09 9.23 -32.50
C ARG A 72 -0.91 10.72 -32.19
N GLY A 73 -1.28 11.11 -30.97
CA GLY A 73 -1.02 12.44 -30.43
C GLY A 73 0.33 12.52 -29.73
N THR A 74 0.89 13.72 -29.62
CA THR A 74 2.09 13.99 -28.84
C THR A 74 1.97 15.31 -28.10
N VAL A 75 2.11 15.27 -26.78
CA VAL A 75 2.26 16.44 -25.93
C VAL A 75 3.76 16.60 -25.64
N LEU A 76 4.34 17.70 -26.12
CA LEU A 76 5.74 18.06 -25.89
C LEU A 76 5.81 19.13 -24.79
N ILE A 77 6.31 18.73 -23.64
CA ILE A 77 6.38 19.56 -22.44
C ILE A 77 7.75 20.25 -22.40
N ARG A 78 7.76 21.59 -22.37
CA ARG A 78 8.98 22.39 -22.30
C ARG A 78 9.58 22.30 -20.89
N GLY A 79 10.88 22.57 -20.78
CA GLY A 79 11.58 22.54 -19.51
C GLY A 79 11.00 23.53 -18.49
N GLY A 80 10.85 23.10 -17.26
CA GLY A 80 10.24 23.87 -16.18
C GLY A 80 9.61 23.00 -15.11
N THR A 81 9.12 23.66 -14.06
CA THR A 81 8.37 23.05 -12.97
C THR A 81 6.87 23.25 -13.20
N TYR A 82 6.10 22.17 -13.11
CA TYR A 82 4.66 22.12 -13.29
C TYR A 82 4.04 21.68 -11.97
N VAL A 83 3.55 22.65 -11.20
CA VAL A 83 2.82 22.39 -9.95
C VAL A 83 1.41 21.93 -10.29
N LEU A 84 0.97 20.82 -9.70
CA LEU A 84 -0.37 20.26 -9.89
C LEU A 84 -1.25 20.54 -8.67
N ASP A 85 -2.42 21.12 -8.92
CA ASP A 85 -3.50 21.20 -7.92
C ASP A 85 -4.42 19.97 -7.98
N ASP A 86 -4.38 19.23 -9.10
CA ASP A 86 -5.20 18.03 -9.31
C ASP A 86 -4.52 17.03 -10.24
N THR A 87 -5.00 15.78 -10.21
CA THR A 87 -4.50 14.69 -11.06
C THR A 87 -4.70 14.99 -12.55
N VAL A 88 -3.70 14.70 -13.38
CA VAL A 88 -3.89 14.63 -14.83
C VAL A 88 -4.61 13.31 -15.18
N GLU A 89 -5.95 13.33 -15.10
CA GLU A 89 -6.79 12.16 -15.39
C GLU A 89 -6.90 11.94 -16.91
N LEU A 90 -6.53 10.74 -17.38
CA LEU A 90 -6.70 10.27 -18.75
C LEU A 90 -7.75 9.16 -18.76
N LYS A 91 -8.95 9.47 -19.27
CA LYS A 91 -10.09 8.56 -19.22
C LYS A 91 -10.51 8.03 -20.58
N GLY A 92 -10.57 6.70 -20.69
CA GLY A 92 -11.15 5.96 -21.80
C GLY A 92 -10.46 6.14 -23.15
N ALA A 93 -11.18 5.74 -24.20
CA ALA A 93 -10.69 5.79 -25.58
C ALA A 93 -10.37 7.21 -26.07
N ALA A 94 -11.05 8.24 -25.54
CA ALA A 94 -10.82 9.63 -25.92
C ALA A 94 -9.39 10.09 -25.59
N ASN A 95 -8.79 9.58 -24.52
CA ASN A 95 -7.46 9.97 -24.05
C ASN A 95 -6.36 8.95 -24.43
N SER A 96 -6.65 8.06 -25.37
CA SER A 96 -5.75 6.97 -25.79
C SER A 96 -4.79 7.40 -26.90
N TRP A 97 -3.74 6.61 -27.13
CA TRP A 97 -2.79 6.79 -28.25
C TRP A 97 -2.02 8.12 -28.22
N VAL A 98 -1.75 8.65 -27.03
CA VAL A 98 -1.03 9.91 -26.80
C VAL A 98 0.33 9.64 -26.17
N THR A 99 1.34 10.42 -26.53
CA THR A 99 2.65 10.43 -25.85
C THR A 99 2.85 11.77 -25.15
N TYR A 100 3.05 11.76 -23.84
CA TYR A 100 3.49 12.89 -23.05
C TYR A 100 4.99 12.76 -22.86
N ALA A 101 5.75 13.72 -23.36
CA ALA A 101 7.21 13.68 -23.30
C ALA A 101 7.83 15.05 -23.10
N ALA A 102 8.96 15.08 -22.41
CA ALA A 102 9.81 16.26 -22.39
C ALA A 102 10.23 16.66 -23.82
N TYR A 103 10.30 17.97 -24.06
CA TYR A 103 10.73 18.49 -25.34
C TYR A 103 12.24 18.33 -25.49
N ARG A 104 12.65 17.37 -26.32
CA ARG A 104 14.06 17.00 -26.53
C ARG A 104 14.68 16.52 -25.22
N ASN A 105 15.70 17.22 -24.72
CA ASN A 105 16.41 16.90 -23.48
C ASN A 105 16.17 17.97 -22.40
N GLU A 106 15.13 18.79 -22.56
CA GLU A 106 14.75 19.78 -21.54
C GLU A 106 14.28 19.04 -20.27
N LYS A 107 14.65 19.55 -19.09
CA LYS A 107 14.27 18.95 -17.80
C LYS A 107 12.86 19.40 -17.42
N VAL A 108 11.94 18.45 -17.29
CA VAL A 108 10.56 18.67 -16.88
C VAL A 108 10.35 18.06 -15.50
N THR A 109 9.91 18.87 -14.54
CA THR A 109 9.53 18.43 -13.20
C THR A 109 8.05 18.69 -13.00
N ILE A 110 7.29 17.66 -12.67
CA ILE A 110 5.88 17.73 -12.27
C ILE A 110 5.85 17.51 -10.75
N THR A 111 5.18 18.38 -10.01
CA THR A 111 5.21 18.32 -8.55
C THR A 111 3.86 18.67 -7.94
N GLY A 112 3.52 18.00 -6.83
CA GLY A 112 2.42 18.40 -5.96
C GLY A 112 2.87 19.22 -4.74
N SER A 113 4.16 19.58 -4.68
CA SER A 113 4.72 20.29 -3.54
C SER A 113 4.48 21.78 -3.64
N HIS A 114 4.11 22.41 -2.52
CA HIS A 114 4.04 23.86 -2.40
C HIS A 114 5.41 24.43 -2.00
N GLU A 115 5.89 25.43 -2.73
CA GLU A 115 7.07 26.20 -2.32
C GLU A 115 6.74 27.03 -1.07
N LEU A 116 7.68 27.09 -0.13
CA LEU A 116 7.63 27.93 1.07
C LEU A 116 8.72 29.00 0.98
N PRO A 117 8.45 30.16 0.36
CA PRO A 117 9.44 31.20 0.13
C PRO A 117 10.10 31.71 1.41
N ALA A 118 11.38 32.07 1.33
CA ALA A 118 12.20 32.47 2.48
C ALA A 118 11.59 33.65 3.26
N GLU A 119 10.90 34.57 2.58
CA GLU A 119 10.25 35.74 3.17
C GLU A 119 9.07 35.41 4.10
N GLY A 120 8.46 34.24 3.96
CA GLY A 120 7.37 33.79 4.84
C GLY A 120 7.87 33.26 6.18
N TRP A 121 9.15 32.91 6.27
CA TRP A 121 9.75 32.35 7.47
C TRP A 121 10.16 33.42 8.47
N LYS A 122 9.86 33.19 9.76
CA LYS A 122 10.30 34.05 10.86
C LYS A 122 10.91 33.20 11.97
N LYS A 123 11.99 33.68 12.59
CA LYS A 123 12.48 33.04 13.82
C LYS A 123 11.45 33.23 14.92
N LEU A 124 11.14 32.14 15.64
CA LEU A 124 10.19 32.17 16.74
C LEU A 124 10.61 33.17 17.84
N THR A 125 11.92 33.30 18.08
CA THR A 125 12.50 34.22 19.06
C THR A 125 12.42 35.69 18.66
N ASP A 126 12.16 35.98 17.38
CA ASP A 126 12.12 37.34 16.85
C ASP A 126 10.68 37.87 16.76
N LEU A 127 9.68 37.02 17.01
CA LEU A 127 8.27 37.41 17.09
C LEU A 127 7.99 38.23 18.35
N SER A 128 7.17 39.27 18.23
CA SER A 128 6.72 40.06 19.38
C SER A 128 5.76 39.26 20.27
N GLU A 129 5.68 39.63 21.55
CA GLU A 129 4.67 39.08 22.48
C GLU A 129 3.26 39.23 21.91
N GLU A 130 2.93 40.37 21.30
CA GLU A 130 1.63 40.59 20.64
C GLU A 130 1.35 39.62 19.48
N THR A 131 2.38 39.17 18.76
CA THR A 131 2.20 38.18 17.68
C THR A 131 1.99 36.79 18.28
N LEU A 132 2.79 36.44 19.29
CA LEU A 132 2.71 35.16 19.99
C LEU A 132 1.39 34.99 20.76
N ASP A 133 0.77 36.09 21.22
CA ASP A 133 -0.55 36.10 21.88
C ASP A 133 -1.72 35.84 20.93
N GLN A 134 -1.50 35.82 19.61
CA GLN A 134 -2.57 35.53 18.66
C GLN A 134 -2.96 34.04 18.70
N PRO A 135 -4.25 33.69 18.56
CA PRO A 135 -4.73 32.31 18.74
C PRO A 135 -4.00 31.26 17.91
N GLN A 136 -3.62 31.58 16.67
CA GLN A 136 -2.92 30.66 15.78
C GLN A 136 -1.51 30.28 16.23
N TYR A 137 -0.88 31.13 17.05
CA TYR A 137 0.42 30.82 17.64
C TYR A 137 0.32 30.19 19.03
N SER A 138 -0.89 30.00 19.59
CA SER A 138 -1.13 29.52 20.97
C SER A 138 -0.21 28.37 21.42
N SER A 139 0.09 27.48 20.48
CA SER A 139 0.85 26.27 20.69
C SER A 139 2.36 26.47 20.87
N HIS A 140 2.87 27.68 20.57
CA HIS A 140 4.27 28.08 20.79
C HIS A 140 4.71 27.91 22.25
N THR A 141 3.77 27.96 23.19
CA THR A 141 4.01 27.88 24.64
C THR A 141 4.49 26.48 25.07
N ARG A 142 4.21 25.46 24.26
CA ARG A 142 4.68 24.07 24.46
C ARG A 142 6.19 23.92 24.25
N LEU A 143 6.81 24.84 23.50
CA LEU A 143 8.27 25.05 23.51
C LEU A 143 8.64 25.86 24.77
N ASN A 144 8.59 25.17 25.90
CA ASN A 144 8.54 25.76 27.25
C ASN A 144 9.91 26.14 27.83
N THR A 145 11.01 25.84 27.15
CA THR A 145 12.37 26.25 27.54
C THR A 145 13.02 27.12 26.47
N PRO A 146 13.94 28.03 26.84
CA PRO A 146 14.71 28.79 25.86
C PRO A 146 15.44 27.91 24.84
N ALA A 147 15.95 26.75 25.27
CA ALA A 147 16.68 25.82 24.41
C ALA A 147 15.78 25.18 23.33
N LEU A 148 14.51 24.90 23.64
CA LEU A 148 13.54 24.39 22.67
C LEU A 148 13.07 25.48 21.70
N ARG A 149 13.09 26.76 22.10
CA ARG A 149 12.72 27.88 21.22
C ARG A 149 13.87 28.32 20.30
N GLU A 150 15.10 28.16 20.76
CA GLU A 150 16.28 28.60 20.04
C GLU A 150 16.45 27.86 18.71
N GLY A 151 16.61 28.62 17.63
CA GLY A 151 16.79 28.08 16.28
C GLY A 151 15.51 27.58 15.64
N VAL A 152 14.34 27.72 16.26
CA VAL A 152 13.05 27.40 15.66
C VAL A 152 12.58 28.53 14.76
N TRP A 153 12.15 28.16 13.56
CA TRP A 153 11.49 29.03 12.61
C TRP A 153 10.03 28.65 12.47
N VAL A 154 9.18 29.64 12.21
CA VAL A 154 7.76 29.43 11.96
C VAL A 154 7.37 29.96 10.58
N TYR A 155 6.37 29.32 10.00
CA TYR A 155 5.74 29.70 8.75
C TYR A 155 4.22 29.57 8.90
N ASP A 156 3.52 30.65 8.57
CA ASP A 156 2.06 30.74 8.67
C ASP A 156 1.44 30.20 7.37
N LEU A 157 1.08 28.91 7.35
CA LEU A 157 0.54 28.24 6.16
C LEU A 157 -0.86 28.79 5.83
N GLY A 158 -1.67 29.03 6.87
CA GLY A 158 -3.01 29.61 6.74
C GLY A 158 -2.99 30.97 6.05
N ALA A 159 -2.05 31.86 6.41
CA ALA A 159 -1.88 33.16 5.75
C ALA A 159 -1.48 33.05 4.27
N GLN A 160 -0.90 31.92 3.85
CA GLN A 160 -0.53 31.64 2.46
C GLN A 160 -1.58 30.80 1.72
N GLY A 161 -2.65 30.38 2.38
CA GLY A 161 -3.68 29.50 1.81
C GLY A 161 -3.16 28.11 1.46
N ILE A 162 -2.14 27.63 2.18
CA ILE A 162 -1.57 26.28 2.01
C ILE A 162 -2.26 25.35 3.01
N ASP A 163 -2.90 24.29 2.50
CA ASP A 163 -3.50 23.24 3.33
C ASP A 163 -2.41 22.51 4.14
N PRO A 164 -2.51 22.43 5.48
CA PRO A 164 -1.53 21.75 6.33
C PRO A 164 -1.59 20.21 6.24
N GLY A 165 -2.55 19.65 5.48
CA GLY A 165 -2.83 18.24 5.31
C GLY A 165 -3.31 17.54 6.59
N THR A 166 -3.39 16.21 6.60
CA THR A 166 -3.93 15.41 7.72
C THR A 166 -3.05 14.21 8.03
N LEU A 167 -2.93 13.83 9.31
CA LEU A 167 -2.27 12.59 9.73
C LEU A 167 -3.31 11.48 9.90
N TYR A 168 -3.26 10.47 9.02
CA TYR A 168 -4.18 9.34 9.03
C TYR A 168 -3.63 8.11 9.75
N LYS A 169 -4.54 7.22 10.15
CA LYS A 169 -4.21 5.90 10.69
C LYS A 169 -3.70 5.00 9.56
N ASN A 170 -2.38 4.88 9.45
CA ASN A 170 -1.70 3.97 8.53
C ASN A 170 -1.04 2.80 9.27
N GLY A 171 -0.56 1.79 8.53
CA GLY A 171 0.14 0.63 9.11
C GLY A 171 -0.16 -0.69 8.41
N PHE A 172 0.45 -1.75 8.91
CA PHE A 172 0.32 -3.11 8.39
C PHE A 172 -1.14 -3.54 8.29
N ASN A 173 -1.55 -3.99 7.10
CA ASN A 173 -2.89 -4.49 6.79
C ASN A 173 -4.05 -3.52 7.02
N TRP A 174 -3.79 -2.24 7.29
CA TRP A 174 -4.83 -1.22 7.20
C TRP A 174 -5.01 -0.80 5.74
N VAL A 175 -6.23 -0.41 5.37
CA VAL A 175 -6.45 0.32 4.11
C VAL A 175 -5.59 1.57 4.17
N GLN A 176 -4.73 1.76 3.18
CA GLN A 176 -3.78 2.86 3.17
C GLN A 176 -4.49 4.16 2.84
N ASP A 177 -4.36 5.11 3.76
CA ASP A 177 -4.75 6.51 3.58
C ASP A 177 -3.50 7.33 3.17
N PRO A 178 -3.64 8.54 2.60
CA PRO A 178 -2.51 9.43 2.37
C PRO A 178 -1.60 9.52 3.61
N PHE A 179 -0.28 9.54 3.40
CA PHE A 179 0.66 9.66 4.52
C PHE A 179 0.71 11.10 5.06
N ALA A 180 1.40 11.27 6.18
CA ALA A 180 1.55 12.57 6.81
C ALA A 180 2.23 13.57 5.84
N PRO A 181 1.82 14.85 5.83
CA PRO A 181 2.47 15.90 5.06
C PRO A 181 3.97 15.98 5.33
N GLU A 182 4.78 16.04 4.27
CA GLU A 182 6.25 15.94 4.34
C GLU A 182 6.91 17.29 4.04
N LEU A 183 7.71 17.79 4.97
CA LEU A 183 8.56 18.97 4.74
C LEU A 183 9.86 18.52 4.06
N VAL A 184 10.23 19.18 2.96
CA VAL A 184 11.51 18.97 2.26
C VAL A 184 12.30 20.27 2.25
N VAL A 185 13.56 20.19 2.68
CA VAL A 185 14.47 21.34 2.79
C VAL A 185 15.80 20.97 2.17
N GLY A 186 16.26 21.75 1.18
CA GLY A 186 17.53 21.48 0.49
C GLY A 186 17.56 20.16 -0.29
N GLY A 187 16.40 19.58 -0.59
CA GLY A 187 16.25 18.29 -1.27
C GLY A 187 16.07 17.09 -0.33
N ASP A 188 16.21 17.27 0.99
CA ASP A 188 16.08 16.20 1.97
C ASP A 188 14.74 16.27 2.71
N THR A 189 14.07 15.13 2.86
CA THR A 189 12.87 14.99 3.70
C THR A 189 13.23 15.17 5.16
N GLN A 190 12.50 16.06 5.84
CA GLN A 190 12.65 16.37 7.26
C GLN A 190 11.84 15.40 8.13
N VAL A 191 12.05 15.43 9.44
CA VAL A 191 11.47 14.45 10.37
C VAL A 191 10.35 15.13 11.18
N LEU A 192 9.19 14.49 11.33
CA LEU A 192 8.19 14.99 12.29
C LEU A 192 8.79 15.01 13.69
N ALA A 193 8.55 16.08 14.45
CA ALA A 193 9.01 16.20 15.83
C ALA A 193 8.63 14.96 16.63
N GLN A 194 9.64 14.31 17.21
CA GLN A 194 9.51 12.95 17.71
C GLN A 194 10.35 12.69 18.94
N TYR A 195 10.00 11.63 19.66
CA TYR A 195 10.83 11.12 20.74
C TYR A 195 10.79 9.58 20.81
N PRO A 196 11.92 8.92 21.12
CA PRO A 196 13.27 9.47 21.13
C PRO A 196 13.77 9.87 19.73
N ASN A 197 14.89 10.60 19.72
CA ASN A 197 15.54 11.06 18.50
C ASN A 197 16.40 9.98 17.84
N GLY A 198 16.65 10.17 16.54
CA GLY A 198 17.57 9.35 15.76
C GLY A 198 16.89 8.42 14.76
N ASN A 199 17.46 8.32 13.56
CA ASN A 199 16.89 7.57 12.44
C ASN A 199 17.62 6.24 12.15
N SER A 200 18.73 5.97 12.83
CA SER A 200 19.59 4.82 12.54
C SER A 200 20.07 4.16 13.83
N CYS A 201 19.35 3.14 14.28
CA CYS A 201 19.73 2.43 15.49
C CYS A 201 19.70 0.93 15.26
N ALA A 202 20.67 0.24 15.86
CA ALA A 202 20.72 -1.20 15.79
C ALA A 202 19.43 -1.81 16.39
N THR A 203 19.16 -3.08 16.09
CA THR A 203 17.97 -3.75 16.62
C THR A 203 17.93 -3.80 18.15
N THR A 204 19.09 -3.71 18.82
CA THR A 204 19.24 -3.78 20.28
C THR A 204 19.44 -2.44 20.98
N GLU A 205 19.67 -1.35 20.24
CA GLU A 205 19.91 -0.03 20.82
C GLU A 205 18.61 0.59 21.30
N THR A 206 18.56 0.95 22.58
CA THR A 206 17.32 1.43 23.21
C THR A 206 17.10 2.93 23.09
N ASP A 207 18.13 3.70 22.73
CA ASP A 207 18.12 5.17 22.76
C ASP A 207 17.19 5.84 21.75
N CYS A 208 16.72 5.10 20.74
CA CYS A 208 16.02 5.69 19.59
C CYS A 208 14.55 5.30 19.45
N HIS A 209 14.06 4.47 20.38
CA HIS A 209 12.68 4.01 20.43
C HIS A 209 12.26 3.97 21.89
N LEU A 210 10.97 4.16 22.17
CA LEU A 210 10.33 3.73 23.39
C LEU A 210 10.13 2.21 23.34
N TRP A 211 10.35 1.55 24.48
CA TRP A 211 10.29 0.09 24.56
C TRP A 211 9.31 -0.40 25.61
N GLY A 212 8.78 -1.60 25.39
CA GLY A 212 8.30 -2.45 26.47
C GLY A 212 9.48 -3.15 27.16
N THR A 213 9.44 -4.48 27.33
CA THR A 213 10.52 -5.22 28.01
C THR A 213 11.76 -5.43 27.14
N GLY A 214 11.63 -5.41 25.81
CA GLY A 214 12.75 -5.61 24.87
C GLY A 214 13.18 -7.06 24.66
N ASP A 215 12.52 -8.02 25.32
CA ASP A 215 12.94 -9.43 25.34
C ASP A 215 13.04 -10.05 23.94
N LYS A 216 12.14 -9.68 23.02
CA LYS A 216 12.14 -10.22 21.65
C LYS A 216 13.43 -9.93 20.90
N TRP A 217 13.99 -8.75 21.10
CA TRP A 217 15.19 -8.29 20.38
C TRP A 217 16.46 -8.56 21.16
N HIS A 218 16.37 -9.27 22.28
CA HIS A 218 17.49 -9.45 23.20
C HIS A 218 18.07 -8.10 23.67
N ALA A 219 17.20 -7.11 23.82
CA ALA A 219 17.54 -5.78 24.33
C ALA A 219 17.07 -5.68 25.78
N GLU A 220 17.85 -5.03 26.63
CA GLU A 220 17.40 -4.66 27.99
C GLU A 220 16.49 -3.43 27.87
N GLY A 221 15.22 -3.66 27.57
CA GLY A 221 14.25 -2.59 27.34
C GLY A 221 14.01 -1.76 28.61
N PRO A 222 14.02 -0.42 28.52
CA PRO A 222 13.77 0.47 29.66
C PRO A 222 12.34 0.43 30.23
N ARG A 223 11.42 -0.35 29.63
CA ARG A 223 10.01 -0.44 30.02
C ARG A 223 9.34 0.94 30.05
N ASP A 224 9.53 1.70 28.97
CA ASP A 224 8.92 3.02 28.80
C ASP A 224 7.40 2.93 28.65
N LEU A 225 6.91 1.89 27.95
CA LEU A 225 5.49 1.67 27.66
C LEU A 225 5.14 0.20 27.86
N MET A 226 4.30 -0.09 28.85
CA MET A 226 3.82 -1.44 29.18
C MET A 226 2.31 -1.50 29.05
N ASN A 227 1.74 -2.53 28.42
CA ASN A 227 0.31 -2.61 28.23
C ASN A 227 -0.44 -2.89 29.54
N VAL A 228 -1.58 -2.22 29.73
CA VAL A 228 -2.43 -2.41 30.90
C VAL A 228 -3.32 -3.64 30.72
N ASP A 229 -3.26 -4.55 31.70
CA ASP A 229 -4.16 -5.70 31.87
C ASP A 229 -4.43 -6.50 30.57
N LEU A 230 -3.36 -6.87 29.84
CA LEU A 230 -3.43 -7.53 28.52
C LEU A 230 -4.46 -8.67 28.47
N ASP A 231 -4.41 -9.60 29.41
CA ASP A 231 -5.30 -10.76 29.44
C ASP A 231 -6.77 -10.38 29.65
N ALA A 232 -7.05 -9.39 30.49
CA ALA A 232 -8.41 -8.95 30.76
C ALA A 232 -9.02 -8.20 29.57
N ARG A 233 -8.18 -7.46 28.83
CA ARG A 233 -8.62 -6.64 27.71
C ARG A 233 -8.68 -7.40 26.39
N PHE A 234 -7.80 -8.39 26.23
CA PHE A 234 -7.60 -9.08 24.96
C PHE A 234 -7.64 -10.61 25.06
N GLY A 235 -7.88 -11.18 26.23
CA GLY A 235 -7.79 -12.64 26.44
C GLY A 235 -6.34 -13.14 26.47
N LEU A 236 -6.16 -14.45 26.67
CA LEU A 236 -4.83 -15.05 26.78
C LEU A 236 -4.08 -14.96 25.45
N GLN A 237 -2.78 -14.66 25.54
CA GLN A 237 -1.92 -14.48 24.37
C GLN A 237 -1.94 -15.66 23.39
N ASP A 238 -1.97 -16.90 23.90
CA ASP A 238 -1.99 -18.11 23.08
C ASP A 238 -3.28 -18.24 22.24
N ASP A 239 -4.34 -17.52 22.62
CA ASP A 239 -5.65 -17.56 21.97
C ASP A 239 -5.95 -16.32 21.12
N TRP A 240 -5.07 -15.31 21.08
CA TRP A 240 -5.29 -14.05 20.35
C TRP A 240 -5.58 -14.17 18.86
N ASN A 241 -5.25 -15.30 18.24
CA ASN A 241 -5.57 -15.59 16.84
C ASN A 241 -6.97 -16.21 16.66
N SER A 242 -7.69 -16.50 17.76
CA SER A 242 -8.98 -17.19 17.73
C SER A 242 -10.03 -16.72 18.74
N SER A 243 -9.65 -15.90 19.71
CA SER A 243 -10.51 -15.35 20.75
C SER A 243 -11.51 -14.32 20.22
N GLY A 244 -11.29 -13.75 19.04
CA GLY A 244 -12.11 -12.65 18.49
C GLY A 244 -11.90 -11.31 19.19
N THR A 245 -10.96 -11.22 20.12
CA THR A 245 -10.72 -10.01 20.93
C THR A 245 -9.71 -9.05 20.31
N THR A 246 -9.20 -9.38 19.12
CA THR A 246 -8.02 -8.75 18.50
C THR A 246 -8.33 -8.45 17.05
N PRO A 247 -7.80 -7.35 16.45
CA PRO A 247 -8.02 -7.09 15.03
C PRO A 247 -7.64 -8.27 14.15
N ARG A 248 -6.46 -8.85 14.43
CA ARG A 248 -6.01 -10.08 13.81
C ARG A 248 -7.03 -11.22 13.92
N ALA A 249 -7.62 -11.51 15.07
CA ALA A 249 -8.63 -12.58 15.20
C ALA A 249 -9.98 -12.27 14.55
N GLN A 250 -10.33 -10.99 14.41
CA GLN A 250 -11.53 -10.60 13.65
C GLN A 250 -11.33 -10.78 12.14
N PHE A 251 -10.08 -10.71 11.67
CA PHE A 251 -9.74 -10.95 10.26
C PHE A 251 -9.25 -12.38 9.94
N GLU A 252 -8.41 -12.98 10.78
CA GLU A 252 -7.73 -14.25 10.53
C GLU A 252 -8.43 -15.49 11.15
N ASP A 253 -7.91 -16.66 10.74
CA ASP A 253 -7.87 -17.86 11.56
C ASP A 253 -9.18 -18.68 11.68
N LYS A 254 -10.04 -18.23 12.60
CA LYS A 254 -10.98 -19.15 13.28
C LYS A 254 -12.40 -18.65 13.45
N LYS A 255 -12.71 -17.38 13.17
CA LYS A 255 -14.12 -16.92 13.09
C LYS A 255 -14.88 -17.68 12.00
N GLN A 256 -14.24 -17.90 10.84
CA GLN A 256 -14.78 -18.68 9.73
C GLN A 256 -14.94 -20.19 10.02
N GLN A 257 -14.34 -20.69 11.11
CA GLN A 257 -14.50 -22.07 11.59
C GLN A 257 -15.65 -22.22 12.60
N LEU A 258 -16.28 -21.12 13.04
CA LEU A 258 -17.45 -21.16 13.91
C LEU A 258 -18.55 -21.97 13.24
N LYS A 259 -19.25 -22.82 13.99
CA LYS A 259 -20.25 -23.72 13.40
C LYS A 259 -21.41 -22.95 12.75
N ASP A 260 -21.73 -21.78 13.28
CA ASP A 260 -22.78 -20.89 12.81
C ASP A 260 -22.27 -19.94 11.72
N PRO A 261 -22.74 -20.02 10.47
CA PRO A 261 -22.36 -19.13 9.38
C PRO A 261 -22.68 -17.65 9.63
N GLU A 262 -23.73 -17.31 10.41
CA GLU A 262 -24.10 -15.91 10.67
C GLU A 262 -23.07 -15.18 11.55
N GLN A 263 -22.22 -15.93 12.25
CA GLN A 263 -21.15 -15.40 13.09
C GLN A 263 -19.80 -15.33 12.36
N ARG A 264 -19.74 -15.64 11.07
CA ARG A 264 -18.48 -15.77 10.30
C ARG A 264 -18.02 -14.50 9.59
N ASP A 265 -18.86 -13.47 9.48
CA ASP A 265 -18.54 -12.25 8.73
C ASP A 265 -17.38 -11.47 9.35
N THR A 266 -16.43 -11.03 8.54
CA THR A 266 -15.34 -10.13 8.98
C THR A 266 -15.85 -8.70 9.09
N TRP A 267 -15.30 -7.96 10.04
CA TRP A 267 -15.65 -6.56 10.26
C TRP A 267 -15.08 -5.64 9.19
N SER A 268 -15.81 -4.55 8.90
CA SER A 268 -15.31 -3.50 8.00
C SER A 268 -14.11 -2.77 8.61
N PRO A 269 -13.26 -2.12 7.82
CA PRO A 269 -12.17 -1.29 8.35
C PRO A 269 -12.65 -0.24 9.39
N GLU A 270 -13.84 0.33 9.23
CA GLU A 270 -14.43 1.26 10.21
C GLU A 270 -14.82 0.57 11.52
N GLU A 271 -15.44 -0.61 11.47
CA GLU A 271 -15.76 -1.40 12.67
C GLU A 271 -14.49 -1.82 13.42
N MET A 272 -13.44 -2.13 12.66
CA MET A 272 -12.13 -2.50 13.17
C MET A 272 -11.43 -1.33 13.85
N ARG A 273 -11.53 -0.10 13.31
CA ARG A 273 -10.99 1.12 13.94
C ARG A 273 -11.64 1.44 15.30
N ARG A 274 -12.82 0.88 15.59
CA ARG A 274 -13.54 1.01 16.88
C ARG A 274 -13.28 -0.14 17.85
N MET A 275 -12.39 -1.07 17.50
CA MET A 275 -11.99 -2.12 18.43
C MET A 275 -11.25 -1.56 19.63
N THR A 276 -11.32 -2.29 20.75
CA THR A 276 -10.63 -1.98 22.00
C THR A 276 -9.17 -1.61 21.72
N PRO A 277 -8.77 -0.32 21.90
CA PRO A 277 -7.43 0.14 21.59
C PRO A 277 -6.47 -0.14 22.74
N GLN A 278 -5.20 0.22 22.61
CA GLN A 278 -4.22 -0.05 23.67
C GLN A 278 -4.24 1.01 24.75
N ILE A 279 -3.88 0.60 25.97
CA ILE A 279 -3.64 1.52 27.09
C ILE A 279 -2.28 1.13 27.62
N PHE A 280 -1.41 2.10 27.80
CA PHE A 280 -0.05 1.88 28.28
C PHE A 280 0.11 2.49 29.66
N THR A 281 0.70 1.74 30.59
CA THR A 281 1.39 2.31 31.74
C THR A 281 2.75 2.84 31.27
N VAL A 282 3.05 4.06 31.69
CA VAL A 282 4.26 4.80 31.37
C VAL A 282 5.32 4.54 32.44
N GLY A 283 6.53 4.22 31.99
CA GLY A 283 7.69 4.01 32.84
C GLY A 283 8.95 4.59 32.21
N GLY A 284 10.10 4.11 32.69
CA GLY A 284 11.41 4.39 32.11
C GLY A 284 11.65 5.88 31.83
N ARG A 285 12.00 6.19 30.59
CA ARG A 285 12.36 7.53 30.14
C ARG A 285 11.15 8.40 29.79
N ALA A 286 10.01 7.79 29.50
CA ALA A 286 8.78 8.53 29.24
C ALA A 286 8.20 9.12 30.54
N LEU A 287 8.40 8.43 31.68
CA LEU A 287 8.03 8.92 33.02
C LEU A 287 9.04 9.93 33.58
N ALA A 288 10.30 9.90 33.13
CA ALA A 288 11.31 10.83 33.58
C ALA A 288 10.88 12.28 33.30
N ASP A 289 10.91 13.11 34.35
CA ASP A 289 10.45 14.50 34.33
C ASP A 289 9.01 14.67 33.83
N ASP A 290 8.17 13.64 33.98
CA ASP A 290 6.78 13.63 33.53
C ASP A 290 6.62 13.94 32.01
N ARG A 291 7.63 13.60 31.20
CA ARG A 291 7.69 13.94 29.77
C ARG A 291 6.39 13.62 29.02
N TYR A 292 5.84 12.42 29.22
CA TYR A 292 4.61 11.98 28.55
C TYR A 292 3.38 12.88 28.77
N LYS A 293 3.36 13.70 29.84
CA LYS A 293 2.22 14.56 30.16
C LYS A 293 2.03 15.71 29.16
N SER A 294 3.07 16.07 28.39
CA SER A 294 2.92 17.06 27.32
C SER A 294 2.34 16.45 26.05
N TRP A 295 2.49 15.14 25.83
CA TRP A 295 2.15 14.45 24.57
C TRP A 295 0.65 14.37 24.27
N ALA A 296 -0.21 14.70 25.22
CA ALA A 296 -1.67 14.71 25.09
C ALA A 296 -2.31 15.44 26.30
N PRO A 297 -3.61 15.81 26.25
CA PRO A 297 -4.30 16.39 27.39
C PRO A 297 -4.50 15.39 28.55
N GLU A 298 -4.59 15.90 29.78
CA GLU A 298 -4.99 15.12 30.95
C GLU A 298 -6.49 14.82 30.92
N ALA A 299 -6.87 13.56 30.72
CA ALA A 299 -8.25 13.10 30.79
C ALA A 299 -8.33 11.57 30.85
N VAL A 300 -9.32 11.05 31.57
CA VAL A 300 -9.81 9.68 31.36
C VAL A 300 -10.91 9.75 30.30
N PRO A 301 -10.72 9.16 29.10
CA PRO A 301 -11.71 9.27 28.03
C PRO A 301 -12.98 8.53 28.42
N THR A 302 -14.13 9.09 28.04
CA THR A 302 -15.38 8.33 28.07
C THR A 302 -15.33 7.26 26.98
N VAL A 303 -15.66 6.03 27.32
CA VAL A 303 -15.61 4.88 26.41
C VAL A 303 -17.01 4.43 26.06
N ASP A 304 -17.28 4.31 24.76
CA ASP A 304 -18.50 3.69 24.24
C ASP A 304 -18.30 2.19 24.11
N ASP A 305 -19.01 1.41 24.94
CA ASP A 305 -19.09 -0.05 24.79
C ASP A 305 -20.22 -0.39 23.82
N LEU A 306 -19.86 -0.83 22.61
CA LEU A 306 -20.83 -1.18 21.57
C LEU A 306 -21.48 -2.56 21.79
N GLY A 307 -21.16 -3.25 22.90
CA GLY A 307 -21.79 -4.50 23.31
C GLY A 307 -21.24 -5.75 22.61
N THR A 308 -20.28 -5.61 21.69
CA THR A 308 -19.60 -6.73 21.04
C THR A 308 -18.55 -7.36 21.95
N ARG A 309 -18.44 -8.69 21.86
CA ARG A 309 -17.63 -9.51 22.76
C ARG A 309 -16.80 -10.55 21.99
N GLY A 310 -15.82 -11.13 22.67
CA GLY A 310 -15.02 -12.23 22.15
C GLY A 310 -15.83 -13.50 21.91
N PHE A 311 -15.19 -14.51 21.34
CA PHE A 311 -15.78 -15.79 20.99
C PHE A 311 -15.54 -16.84 22.08
N GLY A 312 -16.43 -17.83 22.18
CA GLY A 312 -16.22 -19.01 23.03
C GLY A 312 -16.11 -18.65 24.51
N GLU A 313 -14.98 -18.94 25.13
CA GLU A 313 -14.72 -18.59 26.55
C GLU A 313 -14.44 -17.09 26.78
N TYR A 314 -14.20 -16.33 25.70
CA TYR A 314 -13.94 -14.90 25.74
C TYR A 314 -15.20 -14.04 25.55
N THR A 315 -16.40 -14.62 25.68
CA THR A 315 -17.67 -13.87 25.54
C THR A 315 -17.90 -12.80 26.59
N ASP A 316 -17.13 -12.82 27.67
CA ASP A 316 -17.19 -11.78 28.71
C ASP A 316 -16.21 -10.62 28.44
N VAL A 317 -15.33 -10.75 27.45
CA VAL A 317 -14.31 -9.73 27.10
C VAL A 317 -14.89 -8.73 26.09
N PRO A 318 -14.98 -7.42 26.40
CA PRO A 318 -15.39 -6.38 25.46
C PRO A 318 -14.41 -6.15 24.31
N VAL A 319 -14.93 -6.06 23.08
CA VAL A 319 -14.11 -6.00 21.85
C VAL A 319 -14.23 -4.67 21.10
N GLN A 320 -15.34 -3.93 21.24
CA GLN A 320 -15.47 -2.56 20.73
C GLN A 320 -15.72 -1.60 21.87
N LEU A 321 -14.64 -1.33 22.60
CA LEU A 321 -14.55 -0.24 23.56
C LEU A 321 -13.95 0.97 22.84
N ASP A 322 -14.80 1.81 22.24
CA ASP A 322 -14.38 2.96 21.44
C ASP A 322 -14.24 4.22 22.32
N PRO A 323 -13.03 4.72 22.62
CA PRO A 323 -12.86 5.91 23.44
C PRO A 323 -13.24 7.16 22.65
N ARG A 324 -14.11 8.01 23.21
CA ARG A 324 -14.49 9.27 22.57
C ARG A 324 -13.30 10.22 22.48
N TRP A 325 -13.31 11.07 21.45
CA TRP A 325 -12.34 12.15 21.32
C TRP A 325 -12.41 13.09 22.52
N ILE A 326 -11.27 13.63 22.93
CA ILE A 326 -11.21 14.67 23.94
C ILE A 326 -11.61 15.99 23.28
N GLU A 327 -12.65 16.63 23.80
CA GLU A 327 -13.12 17.94 23.35
C GLU A 327 -12.46 19.05 24.16
N HIS A 328 -12.37 20.26 23.59
CA HIS A 328 -11.86 21.47 24.25
C HIS A 328 -10.43 21.34 24.80
N ILE A 329 -9.49 20.95 23.95
CA ILE A 329 -8.08 20.81 24.32
C ILE A 329 -7.45 22.20 24.50
N ASP A 330 -6.75 22.41 25.63
CA ASP A 330 -5.92 23.60 25.81
C ASP A 330 -4.61 23.44 25.02
N ASN A 331 -4.62 23.93 23.77
CA ASN A 331 -3.48 23.85 22.85
C ASN A 331 -2.22 24.57 23.36
N THR A 332 -2.33 25.40 24.40
CA THR A 332 -1.17 26.04 25.04
C THR A 332 -0.40 25.08 25.97
N LYS A 333 -1.00 23.95 26.35
CA LYS A 333 -0.43 23.04 27.36
C LYS A 333 -0.12 21.65 26.83
N ALA A 334 -0.91 21.16 25.88
CA ALA A 334 -0.86 19.76 25.46
C ALA A 334 -0.80 19.63 23.94
N GLU A 335 -0.24 18.52 23.47
CA GLU A 335 -0.42 18.14 22.08
C GLU A 335 -1.87 17.74 21.76
N THR A 336 -2.29 18.08 20.54
CA THR A 336 -3.64 17.84 20.03
C THR A 336 -3.69 16.63 19.07
N GLU A 337 -2.54 16.21 18.55
CA GLU A 337 -2.41 15.16 17.55
C GLU A 337 -1.10 14.35 17.70
N GLY A 338 -0.80 13.86 18.91
CA GLY A 338 0.33 12.95 19.14
C GLY A 338 0.06 11.51 18.68
N TRP A 339 1.08 10.83 18.14
CA TRP A 339 0.97 9.43 17.68
C TRP A 339 2.09 8.56 18.22
N LEU A 340 1.79 7.30 18.54
CA LEU A 340 2.80 6.25 18.70
C LEU A 340 2.92 5.49 17.37
N SER A 341 4.14 5.34 16.84
CA SER A 341 4.39 4.65 15.57
C SER A 341 5.60 3.73 15.65
N GLY A 342 5.51 2.54 15.08
CA GLY A 342 6.60 1.57 15.06
C GLY A 342 6.07 0.14 15.15
N TYR A 343 6.74 -0.70 15.94
CA TYR A 343 6.33 -2.08 16.14
C TYR A 343 5.63 -2.23 17.48
N PHE A 344 4.36 -2.58 17.43
CA PHE A 344 3.59 -2.96 18.59
C PHE A 344 3.77 -4.47 18.85
N GLY A 345 3.70 -5.27 17.79
CA GLY A 345 3.94 -6.71 17.81
C GLY A 345 5.10 -7.11 16.90
N ASN A 346 4.85 -8.03 15.98
CA ASN A 346 5.89 -8.56 15.09
C ASN A 346 6.65 -7.45 14.34
N ASN A 347 7.98 -7.59 14.22
CA ASN A 347 8.86 -6.59 13.61
C ASN A 347 8.78 -6.50 12.08
N TYR A 348 7.91 -7.28 11.45
CA TYR A 348 7.52 -7.15 10.04
C TYR A 348 6.23 -6.35 9.86
N ALA A 349 5.54 -5.97 10.94
CA ALA A 349 4.24 -5.32 10.90
C ALA A 349 4.31 -3.98 11.65
N ASN A 350 4.80 -2.94 10.96
CA ASN A 350 4.75 -1.60 11.51
C ASN A 350 3.30 -1.11 11.61
N ASP A 351 2.98 -0.35 12.64
CA ASP A 351 1.66 0.22 12.83
C ASP A 351 1.77 1.58 13.55
N MET A 352 0.66 2.31 13.66
CA MET A 352 0.58 3.54 14.45
C MET A 352 -0.76 3.68 15.16
N VAL A 353 -0.77 4.28 16.35
CA VAL A 353 -1.98 4.56 17.13
C VAL A 353 -1.96 5.98 17.66
N ARG A 354 -3.10 6.66 17.65
CA ARG A 354 -3.20 8.05 18.11
C ARG A 354 -3.31 8.11 19.63
N ILE A 355 -2.51 8.97 20.24
CA ILE A 355 -2.58 9.29 21.67
C ILE A 355 -3.78 10.23 21.86
N LEU A 356 -4.70 9.87 22.75
CA LEU A 356 -5.88 10.69 23.07
C LEU A 356 -5.65 11.57 24.29
N SER A 357 -5.15 10.95 25.35
CA SER A 357 -5.02 11.57 26.65
C SER A 357 -4.12 10.76 27.57
N TRP A 358 -3.80 11.34 28.72
CA TRP A 358 -3.19 10.62 29.84
C TRP A 358 -3.96 10.85 31.14
N SER A 359 -3.78 9.96 32.11
CA SER A 359 -4.23 10.13 33.50
C SER A 359 -3.34 9.27 34.40
N ASP A 360 -2.90 9.82 35.54
CA ASP A 360 -1.88 9.19 36.37
C ASP A 360 -0.68 8.75 35.50
N ASP A 361 -0.24 7.50 35.60
CA ASP A 361 0.82 6.90 34.80
C ASP A 361 0.32 6.23 33.51
N ARG A 362 -0.89 6.55 33.02
CA ARG A 362 -1.50 5.88 31.86
C ARG A 362 -1.63 6.78 30.65
N ILE A 363 -1.36 6.21 29.48
CA ILE A 363 -1.69 6.78 28.16
C ILE A 363 -2.86 6.00 27.56
N TYR A 364 -3.88 6.73 27.12
CA TYR A 364 -5.04 6.20 26.40
C TYR A 364 -4.89 6.47 24.91
N THR A 365 -5.17 5.47 24.07
CA THR A 365 -5.09 5.59 22.60
C THR A 365 -6.46 5.44 21.94
N LYS A 366 -6.61 6.01 20.74
CA LYS A 366 -7.88 5.97 19.98
C LYS A 366 -8.06 4.69 19.18
N TYR A 367 -7.03 4.32 18.43
CA TYR A 367 -7.10 3.25 17.44
C TYR A 367 -6.39 1.99 17.96
N PRO A 368 -6.88 0.80 17.58
CA PRO A 368 -6.18 -0.43 17.84
C PRO A 368 -5.01 -0.61 16.85
N SER A 369 -4.02 -1.38 17.27
CA SER A 369 -3.00 -1.95 16.39
C SER A 369 -3.47 -3.27 15.79
N MET A 370 -3.12 -3.54 14.52
CA MET A 370 -3.48 -4.77 13.80
C MET A 370 -2.95 -6.02 14.51
N TYR A 371 -1.71 -5.96 14.97
CA TYR A 371 -1.16 -6.92 15.92
C TYR A 371 -1.28 -6.34 17.32
N ILE A 372 -1.75 -7.14 18.28
CA ILE A 372 -1.74 -6.69 19.68
C ILE A 372 -0.30 -6.42 20.10
N PRO A 373 -0.04 -5.27 20.74
CA PRO A 373 1.26 -5.01 21.29
C PRO A 373 1.59 -6.00 22.39
N GLN A 374 2.65 -6.74 22.18
CA GLN A 374 3.24 -7.53 23.24
C GLN A 374 4.27 -6.64 23.91
N ASP A 375 4.34 -6.62 25.24
CA ASP A 375 5.35 -5.84 25.94
C ASP A 375 6.78 -6.23 25.50
N ALA A 376 7.00 -7.52 25.26
CA ALA A 376 8.25 -8.05 24.73
C ALA A 376 8.59 -7.58 23.31
N TRP A 377 7.62 -7.05 22.56
CA TRP A 377 7.72 -6.65 21.15
C TRP A 377 7.34 -5.18 20.89
N THR A 378 7.08 -4.40 21.92
CA THR A 378 6.82 -2.96 21.77
C THR A 378 8.13 -2.20 21.57
N LYS A 379 8.28 -1.58 20.39
CA LYS A 379 9.39 -0.72 19.96
C LYS A 379 8.83 0.38 19.05
N VAL A 380 8.56 1.55 19.61
CA VAL A 380 7.83 2.65 18.95
C VAL A 380 8.53 3.99 19.14
N LYS A 381 8.13 5.00 18.40
CA LYS A 381 8.42 6.41 18.67
C LYS A 381 7.11 7.14 18.95
N VAL A 382 7.16 8.21 19.72
CA VAL A 382 6.12 9.23 19.67
C VAL A 382 6.45 10.20 18.54
N LEU A 383 5.45 10.58 17.74
CA LEU A 383 5.55 11.45 16.57
C LEU A 383 4.53 12.59 16.65
N ASN A 384 4.84 13.70 15.96
CA ASN A 384 4.01 14.89 15.86
C ASN A 384 3.75 15.53 17.24
N VAL A 385 4.83 15.73 18.00
CA VAL A 385 4.80 16.32 19.34
C VAL A 385 5.74 17.54 19.37
N LEU A 386 5.17 18.74 19.37
CA LEU A 386 5.94 19.99 19.34
C LEU A 386 6.88 20.13 20.54
N SER A 387 6.43 19.72 21.73
CA SER A 387 7.23 19.76 22.96
C SER A 387 8.48 18.87 22.93
N GLU A 388 8.59 17.95 21.97
CA GLU A 388 9.74 17.08 21.73
C GLU A 388 10.61 17.55 20.56
N MET A 389 10.31 18.71 19.95
CA MET A 389 11.09 19.27 18.84
C MET A 389 12.42 19.83 19.35
N ASP A 390 13.37 18.94 19.61
CA ASP A 390 14.63 19.22 20.30
C ASP A 390 15.86 18.88 19.45
N THR A 391 15.66 18.41 18.21
CA THR A 391 16.71 17.98 17.28
C THR A 391 16.63 18.75 15.96
N ALA A 392 17.78 19.01 15.34
CA ALA A 392 17.81 19.71 14.05
C ALA A 392 17.25 18.81 12.94
N GLY A 393 16.50 19.40 12.00
CA GLY A 393 15.77 18.69 10.96
C GLY A 393 14.36 18.26 11.37
N GLU A 394 13.91 18.60 12.59
CA GLU A 394 12.55 18.31 13.04
C GLU A 394 11.56 19.42 12.67
N TYR A 395 10.34 19.03 12.33
CA TYR A 395 9.22 19.93 12.08
C TYR A 395 7.91 19.46 12.73
N TYR A 396 7.00 20.40 12.95
CA TYR A 396 5.67 20.16 13.48
C TYR A 396 4.69 21.12 12.81
N ILE A 397 3.47 20.67 12.53
CA ILE A 397 2.41 21.53 11.98
C ILE A 397 1.27 21.57 12.98
N ASP A 398 0.98 22.76 13.49
CA ASP A 398 -0.19 23.00 14.33
C ASP A 398 -1.43 23.13 13.44
N ARG A 399 -2.32 22.15 13.53
CA ARG A 399 -3.60 22.09 12.79
C ARG A 399 -4.80 22.35 13.70
N TYR A 400 -4.57 22.60 14.98
CA TYR A 400 -5.65 22.74 15.93
C TYR A 400 -6.43 24.02 15.66
N ASP A 401 -7.76 23.95 15.62
CA ASP A 401 -8.65 25.10 15.38
C ASP A 401 -8.23 25.98 14.17
N ASP A 402 -7.81 25.34 13.07
CA ASP A 402 -7.35 26.00 11.82
C ASP A 402 -6.16 26.97 12.02
N ASN A 403 -5.30 26.70 13.02
CA ASN A 403 -4.11 27.50 13.30
C ASN A 403 -3.12 27.52 12.11
N ASP A 404 -2.93 26.37 11.47
CA ASP A 404 -2.11 26.16 10.27
C ASP A 404 -0.71 26.79 10.33
N VAL A 405 0.00 26.59 11.44
CA VAL A 405 1.37 27.08 11.64
C VAL A 405 2.38 25.93 11.59
N LEU A 406 3.33 26.03 10.66
CA LEU A 406 4.50 25.14 10.58
C LEU A 406 5.62 25.66 11.47
N TYR A 407 6.12 24.80 12.36
CA TYR A 407 7.32 24.99 13.16
C TYR A 407 8.42 24.11 12.56
N TYR A 408 9.63 24.64 12.39
CA TYR A 408 10.77 23.89 11.85
C TYR A 408 12.06 24.30 12.54
N ARG A 409 12.90 23.31 12.88
CA ARG A 409 14.23 23.51 13.43
C ARG A 409 15.30 23.17 12.38
N PRO A 410 15.72 24.13 11.53
CA PRO A 410 16.64 23.86 10.43
C PRO A 410 18.01 23.33 10.87
N GLU A 411 18.53 22.39 10.09
CA GLU A 411 19.94 22.01 10.17
C GLU A 411 20.85 23.23 9.94
N GLY A 412 21.87 23.41 10.78
CA GLY A 412 22.72 24.61 10.73
C GLY A 412 22.04 25.90 11.24
N GLY A 413 20.81 25.83 11.76
CA GLY A 413 20.14 26.94 12.47
C GLY A 413 19.51 28.01 11.58
N THR A 414 19.49 27.83 10.25
CA THR A 414 18.88 28.79 9.32
C THR A 414 18.16 28.13 8.15
N ILE A 415 17.08 28.78 7.71
CA ILE A 415 16.34 28.46 6.48
C ILE A 415 16.79 29.32 5.29
N GLU A 416 17.54 30.39 5.55
CA GLU A 416 17.98 31.31 4.51
C GLU A 416 18.87 30.60 3.47
N GLY A 417 18.57 30.83 2.19
CA GLY A 417 19.30 30.23 1.08
C GLY A 417 19.00 28.74 0.84
N LYS A 418 17.97 28.19 1.52
CA LYS A 418 17.52 26.81 1.31
C LYS A 418 16.20 26.78 0.54
N ASP A 419 16.12 25.92 -0.46
CA ASP A 419 14.86 25.59 -1.13
C ASP A 419 13.99 24.79 -0.16
N THR A 420 12.77 25.25 0.07
CA THR A 420 11.86 24.65 1.05
C THR A 420 10.50 24.41 0.42
N THR A 421 9.99 23.19 0.57
CA THR A 421 8.68 22.80 0.04
C THR A 421 7.91 21.97 1.06
N LEU A 422 6.59 22.14 1.11
CA LEU A 422 5.68 21.28 1.85
C LEU A 422 4.89 20.40 0.88
N GLN A 423 4.90 19.09 1.13
CA GLN A 423 4.16 18.11 0.35
C GLN A 423 2.83 17.81 1.04
N THR A 424 1.74 18.25 0.42
CA THR A 424 0.36 18.02 0.89
C THR A 424 -0.53 17.39 -0.19
N PHE A 425 -0.01 17.24 -1.41
CA PHE A 425 -0.74 16.67 -2.54
C PHE A 425 -1.02 15.18 -2.36
N ASP A 426 -2.28 14.84 -2.11
CA ASP A 426 -2.75 13.49 -1.79
C ASP A 426 -3.31 12.72 -3.01
N LYS A 427 -2.85 13.08 -4.21
CA LYS A 427 -3.33 12.50 -5.48
C LYS A 427 -2.21 11.97 -6.36
N ASN A 428 -2.56 11.22 -7.40
CA ASN A 428 -1.60 10.81 -8.42
C ASN A 428 -1.21 11.99 -9.31
N PHE A 429 0.03 12.01 -9.84
CA PHE A 429 0.38 12.95 -10.92
C PHE A 429 -0.42 12.62 -12.19
N PHE A 430 -0.51 11.32 -12.52
CA PHE A 430 -1.29 10.81 -13.63
C PHE A 430 -2.16 9.62 -13.20
N LEU A 431 -3.43 9.65 -13.59
CA LEU A 431 -4.35 8.52 -13.48
C LEU A 431 -4.84 8.15 -14.88
N LEU A 432 -4.52 6.94 -15.35
CA LEU A 432 -4.93 6.43 -16.65
C LEU A 432 -6.02 5.38 -16.45
N ASP A 433 -7.28 5.74 -16.66
CA ASP A 433 -8.42 4.85 -16.49
C ASP A 433 -9.00 4.44 -17.87
N GLY A 434 -8.91 3.16 -18.22
CA GLY A 434 -9.48 2.58 -19.43
C GLY A 434 -8.80 3.05 -20.73
N THR A 435 -7.54 3.49 -20.65
CA THR A 435 -6.80 4.03 -21.80
C THR A 435 -6.05 2.94 -22.58
N ARG A 436 -5.65 3.26 -23.82
CA ARG A 436 -4.86 2.36 -24.67
C ARG A 436 -3.67 3.07 -25.29
N GLY A 437 -2.50 2.44 -25.28
CA GLY A 437 -1.34 2.89 -26.05
C GLY A 437 -0.81 4.27 -25.65
N VAL A 438 -1.01 4.68 -24.38
CA VAL A 438 -0.47 5.93 -23.84
C VAL A 438 1.02 5.77 -23.52
N THR A 439 1.79 6.84 -23.61
CA THR A 439 3.20 6.85 -23.22
C THR A 439 3.50 8.05 -22.34
N LEU A 440 4.12 7.84 -21.18
CA LEU A 440 4.76 8.89 -20.37
C LEU A 440 6.27 8.70 -20.50
N ARG A 441 7.00 9.74 -20.91
CA ARG A 441 8.44 9.61 -21.19
C ARG A 441 9.29 10.80 -20.76
N GLY A 442 10.40 10.54 -20.06
CA GLY A 442 11.39 11.57 -19.78
C GLY A 442 10.89 12.65 -18.82
N LEU A 443 10.00 12.30 -17.89
CA LEU A 443 9.39 13.22 -16.94
C LEU A 443 9.90 12.92 -15.54
N ALA A 444 10.28 13.97 -14.80
CA ALA A 444 10.49 13.88 -13.36
C ALA A 444 9.17 14.20 -12.63
N MET A 445 8.83 13.43 -11.61
CA MET A 445 7.58 13.53 -10.84
C MET A 445 7.89 13.40 -9.34
N THR A 446 7.50 14.39 -8.53
CA THR A 446 7.87 14.41 -7.10
C THR A 446 6.81 15.03 -6.19
N GLY A 447 6.74 14.58 -4.94
CA GLY A 447 5.90 15.19 -3.91
C GLY A 447 4.42 14.82 -4.04
N SER A 448 4.12 13.54 -3.79
CA SER A 448 2.75 13.03 -3.64
C SER A 448 2.67 12.18 -2.37
N LEU A 449 1.64 12.39 -1.57
CA LEU A 449 1.35 11.62 -0.36
C LEU A 449 0.71 10.26 -0.62
N VAL A 450 0.40 9.97 -1.90
CA VAL A 450 -0.14 8.69 -2.37
C VAL A 450 0.79 8.08 -3.40
N SER A 451 0.30 7.24 -4.32
CA SER A 451 1.14 6.68 -5.39
C SER A 451 1.38 7.69 -6.52
N GLY A 452 2.52 7.62 -7.20
CA GLY A 452 2.88 8.61 -8.23
C GLY A 452 2.00 8.52 -9.49
N VAL A 453 1.96 7.35 -10.13
CA VAL A 453 1.15 7.10 -11.34
C VAL A 453 0.28 5.87 -11.13
N GLN A 454 -1.00 5.95 -11.52
CA GLN A 454 -1.91 4.81 -11.46
C GLN A 454 -2.51 4.47 -12.83
N LEU A 455 -2.53 3.18 -13.16
CA LEU A 455 -3.10 2.62 -14.37
C LEU A 455 -4.30 1.73 -13.99
N LEU A 456 -5.51 2.05 -14.41
CA LEU A 456 -6.71 1.24 -14.18
C LEU A 456 -7.28 0.80 -15.53
N ASP A 457 -7.43 -0.50 -15.77
CA ASP A 457 -7.88 -1.08 -17.05
C ASP A 457 -7.11 -0.56 -18.28
N ALA A 458 -5.87 -0.12 -18.09
CA ALA A 458 -5.03 0.40 -19.15
C ALA A 458 -4.45 -0.75 -19.99
N VAL A 459 -4.27 -0.51 -21.28
CA VAL A 459 -3.75 -1.52 -22.21
C VAL A 459 -2.61 -0.97 -23.05
N GLY A 460 -1.46 -1.65 -23.05
CA GLY A 460 -0.33 -1.26 -23.88
C GLY A 460 0.26 0.10 -23.51
N THR A 461 0.17 0.51 -22.25
CA THR A 461 0.78 1.75 -21.75
C THR A 461 2.27 1.56 -21.59
N LEU A 462 3.04 2.59 -21.93
CA LEU A 462 4.49 2.63 -21.75
C LEU A 462 4.88 3.78 -20.81
N ILE A 463 5.42 3.45 -19.64
CA ILE A 463 6.10 4.41 -18.76
C ILE A 463 7.60 4.19 -18.95
N ASP A 464 8.32 5.20 -19.44
CA ASP A 464 9.67 5.02 -19.99
C ASP A 464 10.60 6.18 -19.63
N ALA A 465 11.73 5.89 -19.01
CA ALA A 465 12.70 6.91 -18.61
C ALA A 465 12.07 8.02 -17.76
N VAL A 466 11.22 7.65 -16.80
CA VAL A 466 10.72 8.59 -15.79
C VAL A 466 11.63 8.56 -14.56
N ASP A 467 11.60 9.66 -13.83
CA ASP A 467 12.22 9.82 -12.52
C ASP A 467 11.07 10.11 -11.54
N ILE A 468 10.82 9.20 -10.59
CA ILE A 468 9.77 9.36 -9.57
C ILE A 468 10.42 9.32 -8.20
N SER A 469 10.25 10.42 -7.45
CA SER A 469 10.86 10.61 -6.14
C SER A 469 9.92 11.20 -5.10
N ASN A 470 10.16 10.98 -3.81
CA ASN A 470 9.39 11.59 -2.72
C ASN A 470 7.88 11.36 -2.90
N VAL A 471 7.53 10.09 -3.01
CA VAL A 471 6.15 9.61 -3.12
C VAL A 471 5.89 8.71 -1.92
N SER A 472 4.89 9.02 -1.11
CA SER A 472 4.74 8.35 0.19
C SER A 472 4.14 6.94 0.09
N MET A 473 3.57 6.56 -1.05
CA MET A 473 3.18 5.17 -1.37
C MET A 473 4.03 4.59 -2.51
N ASP A 474 3.45 3.76 -3.39
CA ASP A 474 4.18 3.16 -4.50
C ASP A 474 4.46 4.18 -5.61
N ALA A 475 5.61 4.10 -6.27
CA ALA A 475 5.89 4.98 -7.42
C ALA A 475 4.84 4.79 -8.54
N ILE A 476 4.53 3.54 -8.91
CA ILE A 476 3.59 3.22 -9.99
C ILE A 476 2.70 2.04 -9.58
N ARG A 477 1.38 2.19 -9.76
CA ARG A 477 0.41 1.10 -9.54
C ARG A 477 -0.31 0.73 -10.83
N ILE A 478 -0.21 -0.54 -11.22
CA ILE A 478 -1.00 -1.15 -12.30
C ILE A 478 -2.15 -1.94 -11.68
N GLY A 479 -3.33 -1.33 -11.69
CA GLY A 479 -4.53 -1.77 -11.00
C GLY A 479 -4.67 -1.14 -9.62
N ARG A 480 -5.51 -1.77 -8.81
CA ARG A 480 -5.68 -1.47 -7.38
C ARG A 480 -5.90 -2.77 -6.61
N THR A 481 -5.71 -2.75 -5.31
CA THR A 481 -6.08 -3.84 -4.41
C THR A 481 -7.52 -3.65 -3.92
N THR A 482 -8.15 -4.71 -3.42
CA THR A 482 -9.36 -4.57 -2.61
C THR A 482 -9.05 -3.87 -1.30
N ASP A 483 -10.08 -3.28 -0.68
CA ASP A 483 -9.98 -2.63 0.63
C ASP A 483 -10.10 -3.68 1.76
N THR A 484 -9.41 -4.81 1.59
CA THR A 484 -9.35 -5.92 2.54
C THR A 484 -7.90 -6.23 2.88
N ILE A 485 -7.67 -6.98 3.95
CA ILE A 485 -6.32 -7.23 4.43
C ILE A 485 -5.65 -8.37 3.64
N THR A 486 -4.32 -8.36 3.55
CA THR A 486 -3.56 -9.29 2.69
C THR A 486 -3.72 -10.78 3.00
N SER A 487 -4.18 -11.15 4.20
CA SER A 487 -4.45 -12.53 4.59
C SER A 487 -5.83 -13.04 4.15
N MET A 488 -6.74 -12.16 3.74
CA MET A 488 -8.09 -12.55 3.33
C MET A 488 -8.10 -13.24 1.95
N PRO A 489 -9.06 -14.14 1.69
CA PRO A 489 -9.20 -14.80 0.39
C PRO A 489 -9.75 -13.87 -0.69
N ASP A 490 -10.44 -12.79 -0.31
CA ASP A 490 -10.95 -11.76 -1.21
C ASP A 490 -9.93 -10.64 -1.47
N TYR A 491 -8.75 -10.70 -0.86
CA TYR A 491 -7.66 -9.80 -1.18
C TYR A 491 -7.13 -10.08 -2.58
N GLU A 492 -7.50 -9.22 -3.53
CA GLU A 492 -7.15 -9.35 -4.94
C GLU A 492 -6.77 -8.02 -5.60
N THR A 493 -5.98 -8.09 -6.67
CA THR A 493 -5.85 -6.93 -7.55
C THR A 493 -6.98 -6.88 -8.56
N LEU A 494 -7.58 -5.72 -8.68
CA LEU A 494 -8.62 -5.38 -9.63
C LEU A 494 -8.09 -4.41 -10.68
N ARG A 495 -8.71 -4.43 -11.86
CA ARG A 495 -8.50 -3.45 -12.92
C ARG A 495 -7.04 -3.30 -13.37
N GLY A 496 -6.26 -4.39 -13.35
CA GLY A 496 -4.83 -4.36 -13.70
C GLY A 496 -4.55 -4.18 -15.20
N GLY A 497 -5.57 -4.24 -16.06
CA GLY A 497 -5.36 -4.17 -17.51
C GLY A 497 -4.39 -5.25 -18.02
N HIS A 498 -3.74 -5.00 -19.16
CA HIS A 498 -2.75 -5.91 -19.72
C HIS A 498 -1.75 -5.24 -20.66
N ASP A 499 -0.61 -5.90 -20.87
CA ASP A 499 0.49 -5.48 -21.76
C ASP A 499 1.08 -4.09 -21.44
N ASN A 500 0.99 -3.63 -20.19
CA ASN A 500 1.61 -2.37 -19.75
C ASN A 500 3.06 -2.58 -19.35
N VAL A 501 3.92 -1.59 -19.62
CA VAL A 501 5.37 -1.67 -19.39
C VAL A 501 5.87 -0.44 -18.66
N VAL A 502 6.60 -0.67 -17.56
CA VAL A 502 7.42 0.32 -16.85
C VAL A 502 8.88 0.00 -17.10
N GLN A 503 9.64 0.93 -17.70
CA GLN A 503 11.03 0.64 -18.04
C GLN A 503 11.98 1.84 -18.00
N ASN A 504 13.28 1.54 -17.92
CA ASN A 504 14.38 2.50 -18.01
C ASN A 504 14.27 3.66 -17.00
N SER A 505 13.56 3.44 -15.90
CA SER A 505 13.15 4.51 -14.98
C SER A 505 13.95 4.44 -13.67
N TYR A 506 14.07 5.58 -13.00
CA TYR A 506 14.63 5.68 -11.67
C TYR A 506 13.49 5.97 -10.68
N LEU A 507 13.21 5.03 -9.78
CA LEU A 507 12.12 5.12 -8.81
C LEU A 507 12.73 5.09 -7.41
N HIS A 508 12.71 6.22 -6.69
CA HIS A 508 13.51 6.33 -5.46
C HIS A 508 12.88 7.20 -4.38
N ASP A 509 13.37 7.07 -3.15
CA ASP A 509 12.86 7.84 -1.99
C ASP A 509 11.34 7.68 -1.83
N LEU A 510 10.93 6.42 -1.69
CA LEU A 510 9.53 5.99 -1.70
C LEU A 510 9.11 5.58 -0.29
N GLY A 511 7.99 6.12 0.17
CA GLY A 511 7.38 5.71 1.43
C GLY A 511 6.82 4.28 1.35
N GLY A 512 6.21 3.95 0.21
CA GLY A 512 5.80 2.60 -0.19
C GLY A 512 6.81 1.94 -1.13
N GLY A 513 6.32 1.21 -2.12
CA GLY A 513 7.10 0.35 -3.01
C GLY A 513 7.41 0.95 -4.38
N GLY A 514 7.94 0.12 -5.27
CA GLY A 514 8.28 0.52 -6.64
C GLY A 514 7.08 0.42 -7.56
N VAL A 515 6.85 -0.78 -8.11
CA VAL A 515 5.81 -1.05 -9.08
C VAL A 515 4.88 -2.17 -8.59
N LEU A 516 3.59 -1.85 -8.42
CA LEU A 516 2.54 -2.86 -8.32
C LEU A 516 2.14 -3.33 -9.71
N LEU A 517 2.35 -4.62 -9.98
CA LEU A 517 2.04 -5.32 -11.23
C LEU A 517 0.80 -6.21 -11.03
N GLY A 518 -0.38 -5.59 -11.02
CA GLY A 518 -1.66 -6.30 -11.03
C GLY A 518 -2.11 -6.62 -12.46
N GLY A 519 -2.97 -7.62 -12.64
CA GLY A 519 -3.54 -7.98 -13.94
C GLY A 519 -3.52 -9.48 -14.25
N GLY A 520 -4.28 -9.87 -15.26
CA GLY A 520 -4.64 -11.27 -15.50
C GLY A 520 -5.80 -11.74 -14.63
N ASP A 521 -6.33 -12.91 -14.94
CA ASP A 521 -7.47 -13.51 -14.26
C ASP A 521 -7.09 -14.92 -13.77
N ARG A 522 -6.97 -15.08 -12.45
CA ARG A 522 -6.58 -16.36 -11.83
C ARG A 522 -7.61 -17.46 -12.02
N ALA A 523 -8.89 -17.12 -12.19
CA ALA A 523 -9.94 -18.12 -12.40
C ALA A 523 -9.88 -18.72 -13.81
N THR A 524 -9.40 -17.96 -14.81
CA THR A 524 -9.27 -18.40 -16.20
C THR A 524 -7.84 -18.67 -16.64
N LEU A 525 -6.86 -18.27 -15.83
CA LEU A 525 -5.42 -18.21 -16.15
C LEU A 525 -5.10 -17.31 -17.35
N GLU A 526 -5.98 -16.35 -17.66
CA GLU A 526 -5.67 -15.31 -18.64
C GLU A 526 -4.55 -14.42 -18.09
N ARG A 527 -3.50 -14.21 -18.88
CA ARG A 527 -2.30 -13.48 -18.46
C ARG A 527 -2.51 -11.97 -18.60
N GLY A 528 -2.03 -11.21 -17.63
CA GLY A 528 -1.93 -9.74 -17.72
C GLY A 528 -0.72 -9.28 -18.55
N ASN A 529 0.38 -10.02 -18.53
CA ASN A 529 1.63 -9.66 -19.23
C ASN A 529 2.12 -8.22 -18.94
N ASN A 530 1.84 -7.70 -17.75
CA ASN A 530 2.39 -6.42 -17.32
C ASN A 530 3.86 -6.62 -16.89
N VAL A 531 4.72 -5.65 -17.21
CA VAL A 531 6.18 -5.79 -17.05
C VAL A 531 6.81 -4.56 -16.39
N ALA A 532 7.65 -4.79 -15.38
CA ALA A 532 8.62 -3.79 -14.90
C ALA A 532 10.04 -4.26 -15.22
N ARG A 533 10.79 -3.49 -16.03
CA ARG A 533 12.14 -3.90 -16.45
C ARG A 533 13.15 -2.78 -16.64
N HIS A 534 14.44 -3.09 -16.46
CA HIS A 534 15.53 -2.11 -16.62
C HIS A 534 15.32 -0.85 -15.77
N ASN A 535 14.70 -0.98 -14.60
CA ASN A 535 14.54 0.13 -13.66
C ASN A 535 15.60 0.02 -12.56
N GLU A 536 15.98 1.17 -12.03
CA GLU A 536 16.66 1.28 -10.73
C GLU A 536 15.60 1.67 -9.70
N ILE A 537 15.45 0.86 -8.64
CA ILE A 537 14.46 1.06 -7.58
C ILE A 537 15.19 1.10 -6.24
N ALA A 538 15.20 2.26 -5.58
CA ALA A 538 16.06 2.51 -4.43
C ALA A 538 15.30 3.17 -3.26
N ARG A 539 15.75 2.96 -2.02
CA ARG A 539 15.24 3.71 -0.84
C ARG A 539 13.70 3.68 -0.75
N PHE A 540 13.15 2.48 -0.82
CA PHE A 540 11.70 2.22 -0.74
C PHE A 540 11.33 1.55 0.59
N SER A 541 10.02 1.41 0.85
CA SER A 541 9.45 0.96 2.13
C SER A 541 9.86 1.83 3.33
N LYS A 542 10.08 3.14 3.11
CA LYS A 542 10.52 4.06 4.18
C LYS A 542 9.44 4.30 5.23
N LEU A 543 8.16 4.28 4.84
CA LEU A 543 7.02 4.60 5.72
C LEU A 543 6.12 3.39 6.02
N ALA A 544 6.17 2.33 5.20
CA ALA A 544 5.30 1.16 5.33
C ALA A 544 6.04 -0.17 5.11
N THR A 545 5.62 -1.19 5.85
CA THR A 545 6.02 -2.60 5.62
C THR A 545 5.18 -3.25 4.51
N TYR A 546 5.67 -4.36 3.93
CA TYR A 546 5.01 -5.08 2.81
C TYR A 546 4.71 -4.23 1.56
N THR A 547 5.55 -3.23 1.29
CA THR A 547 5.48 -2.37 0.10
C THR A 547 6.72 -2.57 -0.80
N PRO A 548 6.84 -3.72 -1.50
CA PRO A 548 8.06 -4.11 -2.21
C PRO A 548 8.37 -3.26 -3.45
N ALA A 549 9.61 -3.31 -3.93
CA ALA A 549 9.99 -2.77 -5.24
C ALA A 549 9.17 -3.39 -6.40
N GLY A 550 8.85 -4.69 -6.30
CA GLY A 550 7.96 -5.38 -7.22
C GLY A 550 6.84 -6.11 -6.48
N TYR A 551 5.59 -5.69 -6.67
CA TYR A 551 4.41 -6.41 -6.17
C TYR A 551 3.71 -7.13 -7.33
N LEU A 552 3.89 -8.44 -7.48
CA LEU A 552 3.29 -9.20 -8.58
C LEU A 552 2.00 -9.87 -8.10
N TYR A 553 0.85 -9.48 -8.65
CA TYR A 553 -0.43 -10.13 -8.37
C TYR A 553 -1.14 -10.53 -9.66
N GLY A 554 -1.89 -11.63 -9.61
CA GLY A 554 -2.77 -12.06 -10.70
C GLY A 554 -2.16 -13.20 -11.51
N VAL A 555 -1.99 -13.02 -12.82
CA VAL A 555 -1.41 -14.06 -13.69
C VAL A 555 -0.45 -13.47 -14.71
N GLY A 556 0.77 -14.01 -14.77
CA GLY A 556 1.64 -13.83 -15.92
C GLY A 556 2.40 -12.50 -16.02
N ASN A 557 2.51 -11.74 -14.94
CA ASN A 557 3.27 -10.50 -14.87
C ASN A 557 4.76 -10.76 -14.61
N SER A 558 5.63 -9.82 -14.99
CA SER A 558 7.08 -10.03 -14.96
C SER A 558 7.85 -8.83 -14.37
N PHE A 559 8.81 -9.11 -13.49
CA PHE A 559 9.73 -8.14 -12.90
C PHE A 559 11.16 -8.57 -13.26
N GLU A 560 11.75 -7.93 -14.26
CA GLU A 560 12.97 -8.44 -14.91
C GLU A 560 14.05 -7.39 -15.15
N TYR A 561 15.32 -7.73 -15.03
CA TYR A 561 16.44 -6.81 -15.33
C TYR A 561 16.44 -5.51 -14.51
N ASN A 562 15.90 -5.52 -13.29
CA ASN A 562 15.92 -4.35 -12.41
C ASN A 562 17.11 -4.38 -11.45
N TYR A 563 17.59 -3.20 -11.05
CA TYR A 563 18.50 -3.02 -9.94
C TYR A 563 17.71 -2.51 -8.74
N VAL A 564 17.70 -3.25 -7.63
CA VAL A 564 16.86 -2.97 -6.47
C VAL A 564 17.72 -2.91 -5.22
N HIS A 565 17.71 -1.77 -4.52
CA HIS A 565 18.62 -1.57 -3.39
C HIS A 565 18.15 -0.62 -2.30
N ASP A 566 18.84 -0.67 -1.16
CA ASP A 566 18.67 0.22 -0.01
C ASP A 566 17.24 0.19 0.58
N ALA A 567 16.78 -0.98 1.03
CA ALA A 567 15.43 -1.12 1.60
C ALA A 567 15.39 -1.82 2.96
N PRO A 568 14.56 -1.35 3.91
CA PRO A 568 14.40 -1.99 5.21
C PRO A 568 13.63 -3.31 5.13
N HIS A 569 12.83 -3.53 4.08
CA HIS A 569 11.93 -4.67 3.93
C HIS A 569 12.24 -5.51 2.68
N MET A 570 11.39 -6.52 2.41
CA MET A 570 11.44 -7.37 1.21
C MET A 570 11.42 -6.57 -0.10
N ALA A 571 12.09 -7.11 -1.13
CA ALA A 571 12.19 -6.47 -2.44
C ALA A 571 11.08 -6.88 -3.41
N VAL A 572 10.59 -8.12 -3.34
CA VAL A 572 9.54 -8.63 -4.24
C VAL A 572 8.52 -9.49 -3.50
N GLN A 573 7.23 -9.19 -3.67
CA GLN A 573 6.10 -10.02 -3.23
C GLN A 573 5.47 -10.70 -4.44
N ILE A 574 5.26 -12.02 -4.37
CA ILE A 574 4.52 -12.78 -5.37
C ILE A 574 3.17 -13.23 -4.77
N MET A 575 2.09 -12.91 -5.47
CA MET A 575 0.71 -13.29 -5.13
C MET A 575 -0.09 -13.66 -6.39
N GLY A 576 0.31 -14.74 -7.06
CA GLY A 576 -0.36 -15.16 -8.28
C GLY A 576 0.30 -16.32 -9.00
N ASN A 577 -0.08 -16.48 -10.26
CA ASN A 577 0.32 -17.60 -11.13
C ASN A 577 1.24 -17.15 -12.26
N ASP A 578 2.13 -18.05 -12.69
CA ASP A 578 3.02 -17.87 -13.85
C ASP A 578 3.82 -16.54 -13.87
N MET A 579 4.18 -16.04 -12.69
CA MET A 579 4.98 -14.84 -12.50
C MET A 579 6.45 -15.09 -12.81
N ARG A 580 7.16 -14.05 -13.24
CA ARG A 580 8.61 -14.09 -13.48
C ARG A 580 9.33 -13.02 -12.69
N VAL A 581 10.35 -13.43 -11.94
CA VAL A 581 11.30 -12.54 -11.27
C VAL A 581 12.68 -12.92 -11.76
N ASN A 582 13.12 -12.34 -12.87
CA ASN A 582 14.28 -12.83 -13.61
C ASN A 582 15.34 -11.76 -13.89
N HIS A 583 16.62 -12.12 -13.84
CA HIS A 583 17.74 -11.22 -14.20
C HIS A 583 17.85 -9.94 -13.37
N ASN A 584 17.30 -9.90 -12.15
CA ASN A 584 17.40 -8.72 -11.28
C ASN A 584 18.67 -8.77 -10.42
N HIS A 585 19.14 -7.61 -9.98
CA HIS A 585 20.18 -7.46 -8.97
C HIS A 585 19.58 -6.83 -7.71
N PHE A 586 19.59 -7.57 -6.61
CA PHE A 586 19.13 -7.14 -5.30
C PHE A 586 20.34 -6.89 -4.40
N TYR A 587 20.45 -5.69 -3.83
CA TYR A 587 21.60 -5.29 -3.03
C TYR A 587 21.18 -4.49 -1.79
N ASP A 588 21.61 -4.90 -0.59
CA ASP A 588 21.33 -4.19 0.66
C ASP A 588 19.82 -3.99 0.94
N VAL A 589 19.09 -5.11 0.96
CA VAL A 589 17.64 -5.16 1.22
C VAL A 589 17.32 -5.99 2.47
N VAL A 590 16.11 -5.84 3.01
CA VAL A 590 15.65 -6.48 4.25
C VAL A 590 16.46 -6.05 5.49
N LYS A 591 16.86 -4.77 5.54
CA LYS A 591 17.74 -4.23 6.58
C LYS A 591 17.12 -4.18 7.99
N ASN A 592 15.80 -4.13 8.08
CA ASN A 592 15.06 -3.97 9.35
C ASN A 592 13.73 -4.74 9.36
N ALA A 593 13.76 -6.01 8.99
CA ALA A 593 12.63 -6.93 9.11
C ALA A 593 13.11 -8.29 9.62
N GLY A 594 12.21 -9.11 10.16
CA GLY A 594 12.44 -10.52 10.48
C GLY A 594 11.37 -11.38 9.83
N ASP A 595 11.59 -12.69 9.75
CA ASP A 595 10.68 -13.64 9.10
C ASP A 595 10.38 -13.24 7.64
N MET A 596 11.45 -12.92 6.91
CA MET A 596 11.34 -12.26 5.61
C MET A 596 12.33 -12.81 4.59
N GLY A 597 11.95 -12.69 3.32
CA GLY A 597 12.80 -13.00 2.16
C GLY A 597 13.01 -11.77 1.30
N ALA A 598 14.13 -11.66 0.58
CA ALA A 598 14.27 -10.64 -0.45
C ALA A 598 13.20 -10.82 -1.54
N VAL A 599 12.95 -12.06 -1.97
CA VAL A 599 11.75 -12.45 -2.71
C VAL A 599 10.89 -13.35 -1.83
N TYR A 600 9.62 -12.99 -1.64
CA TYR A 600 8.70 -13.69 -0.75
C TYR A 600 7.37 -14.02 -1.43
N ALA A 601 6.82 -15.18 -1.09
CA ALA A 601 5.48 -15.62 -1.47
C ALA A 601 4.92 -16.46 -0.32
N GLY A 602 3.62 -16.41 -0.05
CA GLY A 602 3.06 -17.25 1.01
C GLY A 602 1.54 -17.33 1.05
N ARG A 603 1.03 -18.20 1.92
CA ARG A 603 -0.39 -18.34 2.26
C ARG A 603 -1.29 -18.69 1.07
N ASP A 604 -0.77 -19.29 0.00
CA ASP A 604 -1.57 -19.84 -1.10
C ASP A 604 -0.76 -20.87 -1.91
N PHE A 605 -1.11 -22.16 -1.82
CA PHE A 605 -0.45 -23.21 -2.60
C PHE A 605 -0.90 -23.25 -4.07
N THR A 606 -1.92 -22.46 -4.46
CA THR A 606 -2.39 -22.36 -5.84
C THR A 606 -1.60 -21.34 -6.66
N TYR A 607 -0.66 -20.59 -6.07
CA TYR A 607 0.32 -19.72 -6.74
C TYR A 607 1.38 -20.53 -7.52
N LEU A 608 0.93 -21.32 -8.50
CA LEU A 608 1.76 -22.24 -9.28
C LEU A 608 2.35 -21.55 -10.52
N GLY A 609 3.45 -22.13 -11.02
CA GLY A 609 4.06 -21.75 -12.30
C GLY A 609 5.05 -20.59 -12.22
N ASN A 610 5.27 -20.08 -11.00
CA ASN A 610 6.19 -18.96 -10.75
C ASN A 610 7.66 -19.36 -10.95
N GLU A 611 8.43 -18.46 -11.55
CA GLU A 611 9.85 -18.62 -11.85
C GLU A 611 10.67 -17.49 -11.26
N ILE A 612 11.73 -17.85 -10.53
CA ILE A 612 12.71 -16.92 -9.98
C ILE A 612 14.08 -17.38 -10.46
N ALA A 613 14.62 -16.70 -11.47
CA ALA A 613 15.81 -17.19 -12.17
C ALA A 613 16.82 -16.11 -12.56
N TYR A 614 18.10 -16.48 -12.62
CA TYR A 614 19.18 -15.60 -13.07
C TYR A 614 19.34 -14.30 -12.27
N ASN A 615 18.83 -14.25 -11.04
CA ASN A 615 18.98 -13.08 -10.18
C ASN A 615 20.30 -13.13 -9.40
N HIS A 616 20.79 -11.96 -9.03
CA HIS A 616 21.93 -11.78 -8.16
C HIS A 616 21.50 -11.13 -6.84
N PHE A 617 21.82 -11.73 -5.71
CA PHE A 617 21.49 -11.25 -4.37
C PHE A 617 22.74 -10.99 -3.57
N GLU A 618 22.84 -9.81 -2.96
CA GLU A 618 23.96 -9.41 -2.11
C GLU A 618 23.49 -8.62 -0.89
N LYS A 619 24.14 -8.84 0.26
CA LYS A 619 23.91 -8.09 1.50
C LYS A 619 22.44 -8.12 1.97
N ILE A 620 21.87 -9.31 2.12
CA ILE A 620 20.54 -9.46 2.73
C ILE A 620 20.67 -9.24 4.25
N GLY A 621 19.83 -8.35 4.81
CA GLY A 621 19.93 -7.92 6.20
C GLY A 621 19.57 -9.01 7.22
N GLY A 622 20.26 -8.98 8.37
CA GLY A 622 19.93 -9.78 9.56
C GLY A 622 19.96 -11.29 9.34
N SER A 623 19.00 -11.99 9.94
CA SER A 623 18.82 -13.45 9.81
C SER A 623 17.79 -13.83 8.75
N ASN A 624 17.64 -13.00 7.71
CA ASN A 624 16.63 -13.18 6.67
C ASN A 624 17.14 -13.98 5.48
N ASP A 625 16.20 -14.48 4.68
CA ASP A 625 16.48 -15.37 3.57
C ASP A 625 16.53 -14.60 2.24
N ALA A 626 17.22 -15.15 1.24
CA ALA A 626 17.17 -14.56 -0.10
C ALA A 626 15.83 -14.86 -0.78
N LEU A 627 15.39 -16.12 -0.69
CA LEU A 627 14.16 -16.62 -1.30
C LEU A 627 13.32 -17.29 -0.22
N TYR A 628 12.14 -16.77 0.08
CA TYR A 628 11.30 -17.27 1.17
C TYR A 628 9.87 -17.60 0.71
N MET A 629 9.59 -18.88 0.55
CA MET A 629 8.26 -19.40 0.27
C MET A 629 7.61 -19.81 1.58
N ASP A 630 6.78 -18.93 2.10
CA ASP A 630 6.13 -19.04 3.38
C ASP A 630 4.78 -19.77 3.31
N ASP A 631 4.30 -20.28 4.44
CA ASP A 631 2.96 -20.80 4.66
C ASP A 631 2.37 -21.59 3.47
N GLY A 632 3.07 -22.61 3.00
CA GLY A 632 2.52 -23.51 1.97
C GLY A 632 2.71 -23.09 0.52
N ALA A 633 3.36 -21.97 0.24
CA ALA A 633 3.66 -21.57 -1.14
C ALA A 633 4.35 -22.72 -1.90
N SER A 634 3.81 -23.05 -3.08
CA SER A 634 4.06 -24.31 -3.78
C SER A 634 4.33 -24.08 -5.27
N GLY A 635 5.01 -25.04 -5.90
CA GLY A 635 5.22 -25.05 -7.35
C GLY A 635 6.12 -23.94 -7.90
N VAL A 636 6.98 -23.35 -7.07
CA VAL A 636 7.94 -22.30 -7.48
C VAL A 636 9.24 -22.92 -7.97
N ARG A 637 9.76 -22.41 -9.09
CA ARG A 637 11.03 -22.85 -9.69
C ARG A 637 12.13 -21.81 -9.46
N PHE A 638 13.18 -22.20 -8.74
CA PHE A 638 14.37 -21.39 -8.49
C PHE A 638 15.54 -21.95 -9.29
N HIS A 639 16.11 -21.19 -10.22
CA HIS A 639 17.30 -21.67 -10.90
C HIS A 639 18.25 -20.60 -11.40
N HIS A 640 19.54 -20.95 -11.46
CA HIS A 640 20.58 -20.06 -11.98
C HIS A 640 20.71 -18.73 -11.21
N ASN A 641 20.21 -18.67 -9.97
CA ASN A 641 20.42 -17.50 -9.12
C ASN A 641 21.79 -17.57 -8.44
N VAL A 642 22.37 -16.41 -8.16
CA VAL A 642 23.58 -16.26 -7.35
C VAL A 642 23.19 -15.53 -6.07
N VAL A 643 23.34 -16.19 -4.93
CA VAL A 643 23.09 -15.60 -3.61
C VAL A 643 24.41 -15.48 -2.86
N ASN A 644 24.77 -14.26 -2.48
CA ASN A 644 26.00 -13.96 -1.76
C ASN A 644 25.68 -13.27 -0.43
N GLY A 645 25.66 -14.08 0.64
CA GLY A 645 25.38 -13.63 2.01
C GLY A 645 23.89 -13.49 2.33
N SER A 646 23.36 -14.47 3.07
CA SER A 646 22.02 -14.48 3.67
C SER A 646 21.93 -15.56 4.76
N ASN A 647 20.83 -15.62 5.52
CA ASN A 647 20.58 -16.74 6.42
C ASN A 647 20.32 -18.02 5.62
N SER A 648 19.29 -18.04 4.76
CA SER A 648 19.09 -19.12 3.80
C SER A 648 19.16 -18.64 2.37
N GLY A 649 19.71 -19.48 1.49
CA GLY A 649 19.58 -19.33 0.04
C GLY A 649 18.12 -19.49 -0.38
N VAL A 650 17.50 -20.59 0.04
CA VAL A 650 16.06 -20.85 -0.13
C VAL A 650 15.46 -21.31 1.19
N ASN A 651 14.38 -20.68 1.63
CA ASN A 651 13.54 -21.13 2.74
C ASN A 651 12.16 -21.51 2.21
N LEU A 652 11.75 -22.75 2.47
CA LEU A 652 10.45 -23.31 2.11
C LEU A 652 9.72 -23.63 3.41
N ASN A 653 8.95 -22.68 3.95
CA ASN A 653 8.14 -22.91 5.14
C ASN A 653 6.82 -23.59 4.78
N SER A 654 6.92 -24.90 4.58
CA SER A 654 5.83 -25.76 4.14
C SER A 654 5.39 -25.45 2.70
N GLY A 655 4.96 -26.48 1.98
CA GLY A 655 4.65 -26.36 0.55
C GLY A 655 5.17 -27.55 -0.26
N HIS A 656 4.62 -27.72 -1.46
CA HIS A 656 4.87 -28.88 -2.30
C HIS A 656 5.43 -28.48 -3.66
N SER A 657 6.21 -29.38 -4.26
CA SER A 657 6.68 -29.26 -5.65
C SER A 657 7.50 -28.00 -5.98
N ASN A 658 8.05 -27.33 -4.96
CA ASN A 658 9.08 -26.31 -5.14
C ASN A 658 10.37 -26.98 -5.62
N THR A 659 11.07 -26.37 -6.58
CA THR A 659 12.31 -26.93 -7.13
C THR A 659 13.41 -25.89 -7.16
N ALA A 660 14.58 -26.23 -6.63
CA ALA A 660 15.77 -25.37 -6.65
C ALA A 660 16.91 -26.11 -7.35
N ASN A 661 17.27 -25.68 -8.57
CA ASN A 661 18.30 -26.32 -9.41
C ASN A 661 19.32 -25.28 -9.88
N ASP A 662 20.59 -25.64 -9.99
CA ASP A 662 21.62 -24.79 -10.62
C ASP A 662 21.78 -23.39 -9.98
N ASN A 663 21.49 -23.25 -8.68
CA ASN A 663 21.72 -22.02 -7.93
C ASN A 663 23.10 -22.05 -7.26
N VAL A 664 23.77 -20.90 -7.20
CA VAL A 664 25.05 -20.72 -6.52
C VAL A 664 24.82 -19.98 -5.21
N PHE A 665 25.19 -20.60 -4.10
CA PHE A 665 25.06 -20.02 -2.77
C PHE A 665 26.44 -19.80 -2.14
N ILE A 666 26.78 -18.55 -1.86
CA ILE A 666 28.07 -18.10 -1.34
C ILE A 666 27.80 -17.46 0.02
N GLY A 667 28.51 -17.93 1.06
CA GLY A 667 28.40 -17.33 2.40
C GLY A 667 27.00 -17.40 3.03
N VAL A 668 26.18 -18.40 2.68
CA VAL A 668 24.86 -18.62 3.29
C VAL A 668 24.95 -19.60 4.46
N LYS A 669 24.12 -19.43 5.50
CA LYS A 669 24.06 -20.37 6.63
C LYS A 669 23.33 -21.66 6.28
N HIS A 670 22.27 -21.57 5.48
CA HIS A 670 21.50 -22.70 4.99
C HIS A 670 21.34 -22.61 3.46
N VAL A 671 21.79 -23.63 2.72
CA VAL A 671 21.58 -23.69 1.26
C VAL A 671 20.08 -23.82 0.94
N GLY A 672 19.39 -24.68 1.69
CA GLY A 672 17.95 -24.84 1.68
C GLY A 672 17.45 -25.17 3.08
N HIS A 673 16.40 -24.50 3.54
CA HIS A 673 15.68 -24.82 4.78
C HIS A 673 14.24 -25.21 4.46
N GLY A 674 13.77 -26.32 5.02
CA GLY A 674 12.39 -26.81 4.82
C GLY A 674 11.63 -26.92 6.13
N GLY A 675 10.52 -26.21 6.24
CA GLY A 675 9.42 -26.47 7.17
C GLY A 675 8.58 -27.65 6.69
N ILE A 676 8.23 -28.57 7.58
CA ILE A 676 7.12 -29.51 7.35
C ILE A 676 6.01 -29.03 8.28
N TYR A 677 4.78 -29.01 7.79
CA TYR A 677 3.62 -28.60 8.57
C TYR A 677 3.48 -29.28 9.95
N HIS A 678 4.04 -30.48 10.13
CA HIS A 678 3.91 -31.26 11.37
C HIS A 678 5.09 -31.10 12.35
N LYS A 679 5.87 -30.00 12.24
CA LYS A 679 7.10 -29.82 13.04
C LYS A 679 6.86 -29.72 14.56
N LYS A 680 5.66 -29.36 15.04
CA LYS A 680 5.36 -29.32 16.49
C LYS A 680 4.54 -30.53 16.97
N GLY A 681 4.50 -31.62 16.19
CA GLY A 681 3.83 -32.86 16.57
C GLY A 681 2.33 -32.92 16.28
N GLU A 682 1.82 -32.00 15.45
CA GLU A 682 0.43 -31.98 15.02
C GLU A 682 0.11 -33.23 14.18
N THR A 683 -0.92 -33.99 14.54
CA THR A 683 -1.31 -35.23 13.84
C THR A 683 -2.56 -35.08 12.97
N ARG A 684 -3.17 -33.88 12.95
CA ARG A 684 -4.41 -33.61 12.21
C ARG A 684 -4.55 -32.13 11.84
N LEU A 685 -5.28 -31.87 10.75
CA LEU A 685 -5.72 -30.54 10.33
C LEU A 685 -6.81 -29.98 11.29
N PRO A 686 -6.97 -28.65 11.37
CA PRO A 686 -6.17 -27.61 10.69
C PRO A 686 -4.80 -27.37 11.35
N LEU A 687 -3.83 -27.03 10.52
CA LEU A 687 -2.51 -26.49 10.91
C LEU A 687 -2.62 -24.95 11.06
N ASP A 688 -1.65 -24.31 11.72
CA ASP A 688 -1.50 -22.85 11.73
C ASP A 688 -1.64 -22.32 10.28
N ASN A 689 -2.48 -21.29 10.04
CA ASN A 689 -2.77 -20.68 8.72
C ASN A 689 -3.56 -21.53 7.69
N SER A 690 -3.99 -22.75 8.03
CA SER A 690 -4.54 -23.67 7.02
C SER A 690 -5.95 -23.34 6.51
N TRP A 691 -6.78 -22.53 7.19
CA TRP A 691 -8.03 -22.10 6.55
C TRP A 691 -7.77 -21.06 5.48
N VAL A 692 -6.77 -20.16 5.59
CA VAL A 692 -6.45 -19.20 4.52
C VAL A 692 -6.13 -19.97 3.24
N LEU A 693 -5.32 -21.01 3.39
CA LEU A 693 -5.00 -21.93 2.29
C LEU A 693 -6.25 -22.62 1.75
N GLN A 694 -7.11 -23.15 2.62
CA GLN A 694 -8.35 -23.81 2.21
C GLN A 694 -9.35 -22.84 1.57
N SER A 695 -9.47 -21.61 2.07
CA SER A 695 -10.42 -20.60 1.60
C SER A 695 -10.00 -20.04 0.26
N ARG A 696 -8.71 -19.74 0.06
CA ARG A 696 -8.15 -19.38 -1.25
C ARG A 696 -8.30 -20.50 -2.26
N PHE A 697 -8.01 -21.74 -1.88
CA PHE A 697 -8.25 -22.91 -2.74
C PHE A 697 -9.74 -23.08 -3.09
N ASN A 698 -10.63 -22.91 -2.11
CA ASN A 698 -12.05 -23.03 -2.33
C ASN A 698 -12.56 -21.91 -3.24
N ALA A 699 -12.13 -20.67 -3.05
CA ALA A 699 -12.47 -19.51 -3.88
C ALA A 699 -11.99 -19.70 -5.33
N SER A 700 -10.76 -20.23 -5.51
CA SER A 700 -10.27 -20.59 -6.85
C SER A 700 -11.07 -21.74 -7.46
N SER A 701 -11.64 -22.66 -6.66
CA SER A 701 -12.42 -23.79 -7.16
C SER A 701 -13.90 -23.50 -7.42
N THR A 702 -14.53 -22.61 -6.65
CA THR A 702 -15.96 -22.24 -6.77
C THR A 702 -16.19 -21.33 -7.97
N SER A 703 -15.25 -20.42 -8.26
CA SER A 703 -15.24 -19.62 -9.49
C SER A 703 -15.22 -20.51 -10.75
N VAL A 704 -14.43 -21.59 -10.72
CA VAL A 704 -14.39 -22.61 -11.78
C VAL A 704 -15.71 -23.40 -11.87
N ARG A 705 -16.30 -23.80 -10.74
CA ARG A 705 -17.58 -24.55 -10.73
C ARG A 705 -18.78 -23.74 -11.20
N ALA A 706 -18.92 -22.48 -10.77
CA ALA A 706 -20.04 -21.61 -11.13
C ALA A 706 -20.14 -21.38 -12.64
N ARG A 707 -19.00 -21.35 -13.34
CA ARG A 707 -18.94 -21.22 -14.81
C ARG A 707 -19.14 -22.55 -15.54
N SER A 708 -18.78 -23.69 -14.95
CA SER A 708 -19.07 -25.01 -15.55
C SER A 708 -20.58 -25.27 -15.69
N THR A 709 -21.39 -24.73 -14.77
CA THR A 709 -22.87 -24.81 -14.83
C THR A 709 -23.51 -23.82 -15.81
N ALA A 710 -22.79 -22.76 -16.23
CA ALA A 710 -23.27 -21.79 -17.23
C ALA A 710 -23.08 -22.27 -18.68
N LEU A 711 -22.19 -23.23 -18.92
CA LEU A 711 -22.04 -23.91 -20.21
C LEU A 711 -23.04 -25.07 -20.31
N ARG A 712 -24.31 -24.76 -20.61
CA ARG A 712 -25.22 -25.78 -21.14
C ARG A 712 -24.71 -26.23 -22.51
N PRO A 713 -24.53 -27.54 -22.77
CA PRO A 713 -24.15 -28.01 -24.09
C PRO A 713 -25.25 -27.63 -25.09
N ARG A 714 -24.88 -26.95 -26.17
CA ARG A 714 -25.79 -26.74 -27.32
C ARG A 714 -26.23 -28.11 -27.84
N PRO A 715 -27.53 -28.35 -28.08
CA PRO A 715 -27.96 -29.62 -28.64
C PRO A 715 -27.39 -29.77 -30.04
N TRP A 716 -26.68 -30.88 -30.24
CA TRP A 716 -26.12 -31.31 -31.52
C TRP A 716 -27.26 -31.51 -32.54
N ARG A 717 -27.24 -30.75 -33.64
CA ARG A 717 -28.12 -31.00 -34.80
C ARG A 717 -27.42 -31.97 -35.74
N PRO A 718 -27.95 -33.19 -36.00
CA PRO A 718 -27.33 -34.10 -36.95
C PRO A 718 -27.60 -33.62 -38.38
N GLY A 719 -26.53 -33.37 -39.13
CA GLY A 719 -26.56 -33.21 -40.58
C GLY A 719 -26.84 -34.55 -41.26
N THR A 720 -27.62 -34.49 -42.34
CA THR A 720 -28.02 -35.61 -43.20
C THR A 720 -26.85 -36.13 -44.03
N SER A 721 -26.54 -37.43 -43.96
CA SER A 721 -26.09 -38.24 -45.12
C SER A 721 -26.04 -39.75 -44.84
N THR A 722 -26.91 -40.48 -45.55
CA THR A 722 -26.71 -41.78 -46.24
C THR A 722 -26.06 -42.99 -45.53
N THR A 723 -26.93 -43.93 -45.11
CA THR A 723 -26.90 -45.40 -45.36
C THR A 723 -25.56 -46.18 -45.40
N ARG A 724 -25.38 -47.14 -44.48
CA ARG A 724 -25.57 -48.59 -44.73
C ARG A 724 -25.54 -49.42 -43.43
N ALA A 725 -26.31 -50.50 -43.45
CA ALA A 725 -26.80 -51.29 -42.33
C ALA A 725 -25.83 -52.36 -41.79
N GLY A 726 -26.04 -52.78 -40.54
CA GLY A 726 -25.51 -54.03 -40.02
C GLY A 726 -25.86 -54.34 -38.55
N ARG A 727 -27.07 -54.89 -38.31
CA ARG A 727 -27.46 -55.98 -37.36
C ARG A 727 -26.70 -56.06 -36.00
N ARG A 728 -27.32 -56.22 -34.81
CA ARG A 728 -28.46 -57.06 -34.42
C ARG A 728 -28.87 -56.82 -32.95
N CYS A 729 -30.17 -57.02 -32.73
CA CYS A 729 -31.00 -57.29 -31.55
C CYS A 729 -30.43 -57.45 -30.11
N ILE A 730 -31.11 -56.71 -29.23
CA ILE A 730 -31.40 -56.81 -27.77
C ILE A 730 -32.18 -58.13 -27.40
N PRO A 731 -32.75 -58.35 -26.19
CA PRO A 731 -32.34 -58.30 -24.76
C PRO A 731 -32.69 -59.63 -24.02
N THR A 732 -32.51 -59.72 -22.68
CA THR A 732 -33.58 -59.89 -21.65
C THR A 732 -32.99 -60.40 -20.33
N GLY A 733 -33.22 -59.71 -19.21
CA GLY A 733 -34.18 -60.12 -18.17
C GLY A 733 -33.39 -60.42 -16.89
N GLY A 734 -33.82 -60.20 -15.65
CA GLY A 734 -35.04 -59.66 -15.05
C GLY A 734 -34.87 -59.73 -13.52
N ARG A 735 -35.31 -58.67 -12.83
CA ARG A 735 -35.81 -58.56 -11.44
C ARG A 735 -35.44 -59.64 -10.39
N SER A 736 -34.90 -59.21 -9.24
CA SER A 736 -35.60 -58.91 -7.97
C SER A 736 -34.79 -59.24 -6.69
N ARG A 737 -34.91 -58.33 -5.69
CA ARG A 737 -35.01 -58.49 -4.19
C ARG A 737 -34.34 -59.73 -3.52
N THR A 738 -33.63 -59.67 -2.39
CA THR A 738 -33.90 -59.00 -1.10
C THR A 738 -32.73 -59.23 -0.10
N ARG A 739 -32.50 -58.24 0.79
CA ARG A 739 -32.07 -58.27 2.22
C ARG A 739 -31.08 -59.32 2.80
N ARG A 740 -30.12 -58.76 3.57
CA ARG A 740 -29.61 -59.09 4.94
C ARG A 740 -28.21 -59.72 5.12
N SER A 741 -27.41 -58.95 5.87
CA SER A 741 -26.53 -59.29 7.02
C SER A 741 -25.16 -59.96 6.85
N SER A 742 -24.27 -59.55 7.76
CA SER A 742 -22.89 -60.02 8.08
C SER A 742 -21.87 -59.69 7.00
N GLY A 743 -20.68 -59.14 7.27
CA GLY A 743 -19.80 -59.20 8.44
C GLY A 743 -18.42 -59.43 7.85
N GLY A 744 -17.42 -58.59 8.14
CA GLY A 744 -16.09 -58.76 7.54
C GLY A 744 -15.19 -57.54 7.66
N THR A 745 -14.46 -57.48 8.76
CA THR A 745 -13.19 -56.75 8.90
C THR A 745 -12.17 -57.21 7.85
N CYS A 746 -11.37 -56.30 7.33
CA CYS A 746 -9.90 -56.43 7.32
C CYS A 746 -9.23 -55.09 7.03
N ARG A 747 -8.19 -54.81 7.83
CA ARG A 747 -7.22 -53.74 7.64
C ARG A 747 -6.36 -54.02 6.42
N GLY A 748 -5.97 -52.94 5.74
CA GLY A 748 -4.80 -52.77 4.89
C GLY A 748 -4.44 -51.30 4.99
#